data_AF-A0A954D5H1-F1
#
_entry.id   AF-A0A954D5H1-F1
#
_cell.length_a   1.000
_cell.length_b   1.000
_cell.length_c   1.000
_cell.angle_alpha   90.00
_cell.angle_beta   90.00
_cell.angle_gamma   90.00
#
_symmetry.space_group_name_H-M   'P 1'
#
loop_
_entity.id
_entity.type
_entity.pdbx_description
1 polymer ?
#
loop_
_entity_poly.entity_id
_entity_poly.type
_entity_poly.pdbx_seq_one_letter_code
_entity_poly.pdbx_strand_id
1 'polypeptide(L)'
;MLLTGPRVFSQTPTAPPALDKTQLDAELAAVDTDSTLDEPTRASVRESLLAASTSLNRAADLERERAELDKAVREAPAELADAQQKLAETLTTSFPKSEDGAEVRYPSLPLEELETRRNTVTSELAAARERQAALKPEPERREQRRREIPTELAKIATEIDAARRALETAAPDGENPRATFARRAASTARWIKLDAEKKKLDAELEKYDKRRELLTVRLQDFNRRVPFLENEAKLWEEAVTQERARMARIEARAKKEQAAEAARQHPLLAVIAERVAALAAERTGKDRAPQNRADRYARRTSEVGAIASILKERLESMQARDAELEGWEEDASILRAEKKLLAGDEWRVELERLRTDVNRAQSKLLDYERRLIEFGNIDTRVAEITSLPAYVDSKSQYSEEILAAFPQQAKELLEQERDFLEKLTKEYDALITSGIDLRTQLINAIDYSDRYDAELTAKLVWQRSEDALQVDSLLQAGREVRDLIEPGTWSSFLQGLLQDLKSTPTRWALAVLFAIAILVSRRPVRRQVQHLSERVSSWQTDSFSLTVRAVLLVTANASSYPLILTLIGWLLSEARPLARIEGFDLAQGAFEAAAVWFTLNLVRRFVRPGGVCEVHFRWSSAALKPFYRHTHWFMLLAVPLTFLFVAIQSDDLTPLARLLFVAVVLSFAVFFAIVLRPAGPVLRGVLQRNRGGWLDRLRFVWYGLAVLYPVVVAGLA
;
A
#
# COMPACT_ATOMS: atom_id res chain seq x y z
N MET A 1 -82.10 13.57 1.21
CA MET A 1 -81.22 14.67 0.78
C MET A 1 -80.54 14.24 -0.52
N LEU A 2 -81.06 14.75 -1.63
CA LEU A 2 -80.49 14.65 -2.97
C LEU A 2 -79.25 15.54 -3.06
N LEU A 3 -78.17 15.08 -3.67
CA LEU A 3 -77.20 15.90 -4.43
C LEU A 3 -76.48 15.01 -5.45
N THR A 4 -77.19 14.70 -6.53
CA THR A 4 -76.63 14.27 -7.81
C THR A 4 -76.14 15.50 -8.57
N GLY A 5 -74.83 15.72 -8.61
CA GLY A 5 -74.19 16.68 -9.53
C GLY A 5 -73.67 15.94 -10.76
N PRO A 6 -73.82 16.48 -11.99
CA PRO A 6 -73.33 15.82 -13.19
C PRO A 6 -71.81 15.99 -13.27
N ARG A 7 -71.07 14.89 -13.16
CA ARG A 7 -69.66 14.84 -13.60
C ARG A 7 -69.66 14.82 -15.13
N VAL A 8 -69.52 16.00 -15.72
CA VAL A 8 -69.15 16.14 -17.13
C VAL A 8 -67.71 15.63 -17.25
N PHE A 9 -67.54 14.37 -17.66
CA PHE A 9 -66.28 13.90 -18.20
C PHE A 9 -66.09 14.61 -19.55
N SER A 10 -65.39 15.75 -19.56
CA SER A 10 -64.76 16.22 -20.78
C SER A 10 -63.72 15.16 -21.16
N GLN A 11 -64.05 14.37 -22.19
CA GLN A 11 -63.10 13.45 -22.81
C GLN A 11 -61.87 14.25 -23.20
N THR A 12 -60.84 14.06 -22.40
CA THR A 12 -59.60 14.80 -22.49
C THR A 12 -58.77 14.11 -23.55
N PRO A 13 -58.35 14.78 -24.64
CA PRO A 13 -57.57 14.10 -25.67
C PRO A 13 -56.26 13.64 -25.04
N THR A 14 -56.08 12.32 -24.95
CA THR A 14 -54.86 11.67 -24.45
C THR A 14 -53.73 11.71 -25.47
N ALA A 15 -53.98 12.17 -26.70
CA ALA A 15 -53.03 12.25 -27.80
C ALA A 15 -53.07 13.64 -28.46
N PRO A 16 -51.92 14.11 -29.00
CA PRO A 16 -51.86 15.38 -29.71
C PRO A 16 -52.75 15.36 -30.97
N PRO A 17 -53.38 16.50 -31.33
CA PRO A 17 -54.12 16.62 -32.58
C PRO A 17 -53.18 16.48 -33.78
N ALA A 18 -53.68 15.86 -34.86
CA ALA A 18 -52.89 15.67 -36.08
C ALA A 18 -52.60 17.02 -36.75
N LEU A 19 -51.35 17.23 -37.14
CA LEU A 19 -50.87 18.40 -37.86
C LEU A 19 -50.07 17.94 -39.07
N ASP A 20 -50.55 18.26 -40.27
CA ASP A 20 -49.89 17.88 -41.51
C ASP A 20 -48.78 18.89 -41.84
N LYS A 21 -47.55 18.38 -41.98
CA LYS A 21 -46.38 19.21 -42.32
C LYS A 21 -46.52 19.86 -43.70
N THR A 22 -47.18 19.19 -44.65
CA THR A 22 -47.36 19.72 -46.01
C THR A 22 -48.28 20.95 -46.03
N GLN A 23 -49.30 20.95 -45.17
CA GLN A 23 -50.18 22.11 -44.96
C GLN A 23 -49.43 23.26 -44.30
N LEU A 24 -48.52 22.96 -43.38
CA LEU A 24 -47.74 23.96 -42.65
C LEU A 24 -46.70 24.65 -43.53
N ASP A 25 -46.02 23.88 -44.39
CA ASP A 25 -45.06 24.40 -45.36
C ASP A 25 -45.76 25.21 -46.48
N ALA A 26 -46.98 24.82 -46.88
CA ALA A 26 -47.81 25.57 -47.82
C ALA A 26 -48.30 26.92 -47.24
N GLU A 27 -48.72 26.95 -45.97
CA GLU A 27 -49.09 28.19 -45.28
C GLU A 27 -47.88 29.10 -45.04
N LEU A 28 -46.70 28.55 -44.79
CA LEU A 28 -45.45 29.33 -44.69
C LEU A 28 -45.14 30.08 -45.99
N ALA A 29 -45.30 29.43 -47.14
CA ALA A 29 -45.15 30.05 -48.47
C ALA A 29 -46.26 31.05 -48.80
N ALA A 30 -47.49 30.82 -48.31
CA ALA A 30 -48.62 31.71 -48.50
C ALA A 30 -48.55 32.98 -47.63
N VAL A 31 -47.82 32.96 -46.51
CA VAL A 31 -47.58 34.14 -45.65
C VAL A 31 -46.51 35.06 -46.24
N ASP A 32 -45.53 34.51 -46.96
CA ASP A 32 -44.47 35.29 -47.64
C ASP A 32 -44.99 36.09 -48.84
N THR A 33 -46.17 35.76 -49.35
CA THR A 33 -46.79 36.39 -50.54
C THR A 33 -48.02 37.26 -50.23
N ASP A 34 -48.43 37.35 -48.97
CA ASP A 34 -49.66 38.02 -48.55
C ASP A 34 -49.45 39.48 -48.13
N SER A 35 -50.00 40.40 -48.93
CA SER A 35 -49.93 41.85 -48.74
C SER A 35 -50.99 42.41 -47.78
N THR A 36 -51.91 41.57 -47.28
CA THR A 36 -53.01 41.98 -46.40
C THR A 36 -52.61 42.03 -44.91
N LEU A 37 -51.44 41.51 -44.57
CA LEU A 37 -50.87 41.52 -43.21
C LEU A 37 -49.96 42.72 -43.01
N ASP A 38 -50.09 43.39 -41.86
CA ASP A 38 -49.13 44.36 -41.38
C ASP A 38 -47.78 43.68 -41.03
N GLU A 39 -46.67 44.40 -41.24
CA GLU A 39 -45.31 43.87 -41.10
C GLU A 39 -45.03 43.16 -39.76
N PRO A 40 -45.46 43.67 -38.58
CA PRO A 40 -45.21 42.98 -37.31
C PRO A 40 -46.03 41.69 -37.16
N THR A 41 -47.27 41.65 -37.64
CA THR A 41 -48.09 40.42 -37.62
C THR A 41 -47.54 39.38 -38.58
N ARG A 42 -47.08 39.77 -39.78
CA ARG A 42 -46.45 38.86 -40.74
C ARG A 42 -45.19 38.21 -40.14
N ALA A 43 -44.36 38.99 -39.44
CA ALA A 43 -43.18 38.46 -38.74
C ALA A 43 -43.55 37.46 -37.63
N SER A 44 -44.54 37.77 -36.79
CA SER A 44 -45.00 36.89 -35.70
C SER A 44 -45.61 35.57 -36.20
N VAL A 45 -46.36 35.63 -37.30
CA VAL A 45 -46.96 34.45 -37.96
C VAL A 45 -45.87 33.54 -38.51
N ARG A 46 -44.89 34.14 -39.22
CA ARG A 46 -43.74 33.42 -39.77
C ARG A 46 -42.93 32.72 -38.69
N GLU A 47 -42.62 33.43 -37.59
CA GLU A 47 -41.88 32.87 -36.46
C GLU A 47 -42.61 31.66 -35.85
N SER A 48 -43.93 31.78 -35.63
CA SER A 48 -44.74 30.71 -35.06
C SER A 48 -44.79 29.48 -35.98
N LEU A 49 -44.93 29.67 -37.29
CA LEU A 49 -44.93 28.56 -38.26
C LEU A 49 -43.53 27.93 -38.41
N LEU A 50 -42.44 28.70 -38.38
CA LEU A 50 -41.07 28.17 -38.35
C LEU A 50 -40.81 27.36 -37.08
N ALA A 51 -41.27 27.83 -35.92
CA ALA A 51 -41.19 27.11 -34.66
C ALA A 51 -41.97 25.80 -34.71
N ALA A 52 -43.14 25.79 -35.36
CA ALA A 52 -43.94 24.59 -35.56
C ALA A 52 -43.22 23.57 -36.46
N SER A 53 -42.68 24.01 -37.61
CA SER A 53 -41.93 23.14 -38.53
C SER A 53 -40.68 22.55 -37.87
N THR A 54 -39.93 23.35 -37.11
CA THR A 54 -38.77 22.91 -36.33
C THR A 54 -39.15 21.85 -35.29
N SER A 55 -40.28 22.05 -34.59
CA SER A 55 -40.78 21.09 -33.60
C SER A 55 -41.20 19.76 -34.25
N LEU A 56 -41.83 19.80 -35.43
CA LEU A 56 -42.19 18.59 -36.19
C LEU A 56 -40.95 17.84 -36.69
N ASN A 57 -39.92 18.53 -37.17
CA ASN A 57 -38.66 17.90 -37.57
C ASN A 57 -38.00 17.20 -36.38
N ARG A 58 -37.94 17.87 -35.22
CA ARG A 58 -37.37 17.27 -34.01
C ARG A 58 -38.19 16.08 -33.52
N ALA A 59 -39.52 16.14 -33.63
CA ALA A 59 -40.39 15.00 -33.30
C ALA A 59 -40.08 13.78 -34.20
N ALA A 60 -39.87 13.99 -35.49
CA ALA A 60 -39.50 12.92 -36.42
C ALA A 60 -38.13 12.31 -36.09
N ASP A 61 -37.15 13.14 -35.70
CA ASP A 61 -35.84 12.63 -35.25
C ASP A 61 -35.95 11.83 -33.94
N LEU A 62 -36.75 12.29 -32.99
CA LEU A 62 -37.01 11.56 -31.74
C LEU A 62 -37.70 10.22 -31.97
N GLU A 63 -38.64 10.14 -32.90
CA GLU A 63 -39.27 8.86 -33.28
C GLU A 63 -38.28 7.92 -34.00
N ARG A 64 -37.30 8.43 -34.76
CA ARG A 64 -36.20 7.61 -35.30
C ARG A 64 -35.29 7.09 -34.19
N GLU A 65 -34.88 7.96 -33.26
CA GLU A 65 -34.09 7.57 -32.08
C GLU A 65 -34.82 6.49 -31.27
N ARG A 66 -36.13 6.65 -31.07
CA ARG A 66 -36.99 5.66 -30.41
C ARG A 66 -37.04 4.33 -31.18
N ALA A 67 -37.18 4.35 -32.51
CA ALA A 67 -37.20 3.14 -33.31
C ALA A 67 -35.91 2.32 -33.19
N GLU A 68 -34.74 2.97 -33.05
CA GLU A 68 -33.48 2.29 -32.76
C GLU A 68 -33.45 1.68 -31.36
N LEU A 69 -34.04 2.33 -30.35
CA LEU A 69 -34.19 1.77 -29.00
C LEU A 69 -35.12 0.55 -29.01
N ASP A 70 -36.25 0.63 -29.71
CA ASP A 70 -37.21 -0.47 -29.86
C ASP A 70 -36.58 -1.66 -30.59
N LYS A 71 -35.75 -1.41 -31.61
CA LYS A 71 -34.97 -2.44 -32.29
C LYS A 71 -34.00 -3.12 -31.33
N ALA A 72 -33.26 -2.35 -30.53
CA ALA A 72 -32.35 -2.89 -29.51
C ALA A 72 -33.09 -3.72 -28.44
N VAL A 73 -34.35 -3.39 -28.12
CA VAL A 73 -35.21 -4.20 -27.25
C VAL A 73 -35.60 -5.52 -27.92
N ARG A 74 -35.98 -5.51 -29.20
CA ARG A 74 -36.36 -6.72 -29.95
C ARG A 74 -35.19 -7.69 -30.13
N GLU A 75 -33.97 -7.17 -30.33
CA GLU A 75 -32.76 -7.97 -30.52
C GLU A 75 -32.17 -8.48 -29.19
N ALA A 76 -32.57 -7.92 -28.05
CA ALA A 76 -32.02 -8.26 -26.74
C ALA A 76 -32.07 -9.75 -26.37
N PRO A 77 -33.16 -10.51 -26.62
CA PRO A 77 -33.20 -11.95 -26.30
C PRO A 77 -32.22 -12.79 -27.13
N ALA A 78 -32.02 -12.44 -28.41
CA ALA A 78 -31.08 -13.14 -29.27
C ALA A 78 -29.62 -12.86 -28.84
N GLU A 79 -29.30 -11.61 -28.51
CA GLU A 79 -27.99 -11.25 -27.95
C GLU A 79 -27.74 -11.89 -26.57
N LEU A 80 -28.79 -12.05 -25.76
CA LEU A 80 -28.70 -12.73 -24.46
C LEU A 80 -28.35 -14.21 -24.64
N ALA A 81 -29.01 -14.90 -25.58
CA ALA A 81 -28.72 -16.30 -25.88
C ALA A 81 -27.26 -16.50 -26.37
N ASP A 82 -26.79 -15.63 -27.27
CA ASP A 82 -25.39 -15.64 -27.74
C ASP A 82 -24.39 -15.37 -26.59
N ALA A 83 -24.70 -14.42 -25.71
CA ALA A 83 -23.86 -14.12 -24.55
C ALA A 83 -23.84 -15.27 -23.53
N GLN A 84 -24.98 -15.93 -23.29
CA GLN A 84 -25.06 -17.11 -22.42
C GLN A 84 -24.29 -18.30 -23.01
N GLN A 85 -24.33 -18.50 -24.32
CA GLN A 85 -23.53 -19.54 -24.99
C GLN A 85 -22.03 -19.26 -24.82
N LYS A 86 -21.58 -18.02 -25.08
CA LYS A 86 -20.17 -17.63 -24.87
C LYS A 86 -19.72 -17.81 -23.42
N LEU A 87 -20.58 -17.43 -22.47
CA LEU A 87 -20.30 -17.68 -21.04
C LEU A 87 -20.21 -19.18 -20.75
N ALA A 88 -21.11 -20.01 -21.30
CA ALA A 88 -21.05 -21.46 -21.14
C ALA A 88 -19.75 -22.04 -21.72
N GLU A 89 -19.33 -21.59 -22.91
CA GLU A 89 -18.05 -21.95 -23.52
C GLU A 89 -16.87 -21.57 -22.62
N THR A 90 -16.85 -20.34 -22.09
CA THR A 90 -15.84 -19.85 -21.12
C THR A 90 -15.84 -20.66 -19.82
N LEU A 91 -17.01 -21.15 -19.37
CA LEU A 91 -17.12 -21.99 -18.16
C LEU A 91 -16.67 -23.44 -18.40
N THR A 92 -16.89 -23.99 -19.59
CA THR A 92 -16.41 -25.33 -19.97
C THR A 92 -14.95 -25.38 -20.38
N THR A 93 -14.37 -24.26 -20.83
CA THR A 93 -12.92 -24.15 -21.03
C THR A 93 -12.25 -24.13 -19.65
N SER A 94 -11.93 -25.32 -19.15
CA SER A 94 -11.24 -25.50 -17.89
C SER A 94 -9.92 -24.71 -17.92
N PHE A 95 -9.64 -23.98 -16.85
CA PHE A 95 -8.27 -23.61 -16.50
C PHE A 95 -7.41 -24.86 -16.71
N PRO A 96 -6.27 -24.80 -17.42
CA PRO A 96 -5.26 -25.82 -17.26
C PRO A 96 -4.77 -25.75 -15.81
N LYS A 97 -5.50 -26.39 -14.90
CA LYS A 97 -4.98 -26.78 -13.61
C LYS A 97 -4.06 -27.94 -13.92
N SER A 98 -2.79 -27.81 -13.56
CA SER A 98 -1.95 -28.98 -13.36
C SER A 98 -2.59 -29.77 -12.22
N GLU A 99 -3.48 -30.71 -12.53
CA GLU A 99 -4.16 -31.54 -11.53
C GLU A 99 -3.18 -32.44 -10.76
N ASP A 100 -1.98 -32.62 -11.30
CA ASP A 100 -0.84 -33.16 -10.59
C ASP A 100 0.19 -32.06 -10.45
N GLY A 101 0.86 -31.93 -9.30
CA GLY A 101 2.00 -31.04 -9.08
C GLY A 101 3.24 -31.34 -9.95
N ALA A 102 3.05 -31.93 -11.13
CA ALA A 102 4.01 -31.98 -12.21
C ALA A 102 4.15 -30.59 -12.83
N GLU A 103 5.40 -30.14 -12.99
CA GLU A 103 5.76 -28.96 -13.77
C GLU A 103 4.88 -28.89 -15.02
N VAL A 104 4.24 -27.74 -15.25
CA VAL A 104 3.55 -27.45 -16.51
C VAL A 104 4.51 -27.81 -17.63
N ARG A 105 4.25 -28.93 -18.29
CA ARG A 105 5.13 -29.45 -19.33
C ARG A 105 4.91 -28.56 -20.54
N TYR A 106 5.72 -27.51 -20.63
CA TYR A 106 5.68 -26.58 -21.75
C TYR A 106 5.78 -27.40 -23.04
N PRO A 107 4.89 -27.18 -24.02
CA PRO A 107 5.00 -27.86 -25.29
C PRO A 107 6.36 -27.51 -25.90
N SER A 108 7.14 -28.52 -26.27
CA SER A 108 8.48 -28.37 -26.86
C SER A 108 8.35 -27.91 -28.32
N LEU A 109 7.86 -26.69 -28.51
CA LEU A 109 7.68 -26.05 -29.80
C LEU A 109 8.89 -25.15 -30.11
N PRO A 110 9.18 -24.88 -31.40
CA PRO A 110 10.17 -23.89 -31.80
C PRO A 110 9.85 -22.49 -31.23
N LEU A 111 10.88 -21.68 -30.99
CA LEU A 111 10.74 -20.33 -30.43
C LEU A 111 9.77 -19.43 -31.22
N GLU A 112 9.78 -19.51 -32.55
CA GLU A 112 8.89 -18.72 -33.42
C GLU A 112 7.41 -19.05 -33.21
N GLU A 113 7.07 -20.33 -33.02
CA GLU A 113 5.70 -20.76 -32.76
C GLU A 113 5.23 -20.33 -31.37
N LEU A 114 6.11 -20.42 -30.36
CA LEU A 114 5.83 -19.92 -29.00
C LEU A 114 5.59 -18.40 -28.99
N GLU A 115 6.41 -17.63 -29.72
CA GLU A 115 6.25 -16.17 -29.83
C GLU A 115 4.96 -15.79 -30.56
N THR A 116 4.62 -16.52 -31.63
CA THR A 116 3.37 -16.32 -32.36
C THR A 116 2.17 -16.55 -31.44
N ARG A 117 2.16 -17.67 -30.69
CA ARG A 117 1.08 -17.99 -29.76
C ARG A 117 0.96 -16.96 -28.63
N ARG A 118 2.08 -16.55 -28.03
CA ARG A 118 2.12 -15.47 -27.02
C ARG A 118 1.49 -14.19 -27.57
N ASN A 119 1.84 -13.78 -28.79
CA ASN A 119 1.32 -12.56 -29.39
C ASN A 119 -0.20 -12.63 -29.63
N THR A 120 -0.71 -13.77 -30.08
CA THR A 120 -2.17 -13.99 -30.23
C THR A 120 -2.89 -13.87 -28.89
N VAL A 121 -2.43 -14.56 -27.85
CA VAL A 121 -3.10 -14.53 -26.53
C VAL A 121 -3.02 -13.12 -25.91
N THR A 122 -1.91 -12.41 -26.10
CA THR A 122 -1.74 -11.04 -25.60
C THR A 122 -2.69 -10.05 -26.29
N SER A 123 -2.93 -10.20 -27.60
CA SER A 123 -3.87 -9.35 -28.32
C SER A 123 -5.33 -9.65 -27.94
N GLU A 124 -5.67 -10.92 -27.73
CA GLU A 124 -6.97 -11.32 -27.20
C GLU A 124 -7.23 -10.78 -25.80
N LEU A 125 -6.22 -10.82 -24.92
CA LEU A 125 -6.28 -10.24 -23.59
C LEU A 125 -6.51 -8.72 -23.63
N ALA A 126 -5.79 -8.01 -24.49
CA ALA A 126 -5.95 -6.57 -24.66
C ALA A 126 -7.38 -6.22 -25.10
N ALA A 127 -7.91 -6.92 -26.11
CA ALA A 127 -9.28 -6.72 -26.59
C ALA A 127 -10.33 -7.05 -25.52
N ALA A 128 -10.11 -8.10 -24.71
CA ALA A 128 -11.01 -8.46 -23.62
C ALA A 128 -11.03 -7.41 -22.51
N ARG A 129 -9.86 -6.88 -22.12
CA ARG A 129 -9.73 -5.80 -21.12
C ARG A 129 -10.40 -4.51 -21.58
N GLU A 130 -10.22 -4.13 -22.84
CA GLU A 130 -10.88 -2.94 -23.41
C GLU A 130 -12.41 -3.05 -23.34
N ARG A 131 -12.96 -4.21 -23.72
CA ARG A 131 -14.42 -4.46 -23.64
C ARG A 131 -14.92 -4.47 -22.20
N GLN A 132 -14.17 -5.06 -21.27
CA GLN A 132 -14.51 -5.06 -19.86
C GLN A 132 -14.51 -3.63 -19.29
N ALA A 133 -13.49 -2.83 -19.61
CA ALA A 133 -13.39 -1.44 -19.18
C ALA A 133 -14.54 -0.57 -19.72
N ALA A 134 -15.00 -0.83 -20.95
CA ALA A 134 -16.17 -0.15 -21.51
C ALA A 134 -17.50 -0.55 -20.82
N LEU A 135 -17.63 -1.79 -20.35
CA LEU A 135 -18.85 -2.32 -19.71
C LEU A 135 -18.92 -2.04 -18.20
N LYS A 136 -17.79 -1.92 -17.50
CA LYS A 136 -17.74 -1.66 -16.05
C LYS A 136 -18.52 -0.43 -15.59
N PRO A 137 -18.45 0.75 -16.24
CA PRO A 137 -19.19 1.95 -15.80
C PRO A 137 -20.66 1.98 -16.26
N GLU A 138 -21.10 1.04 -17.11
CA GLU A 138 -22.48 1.02 -17.63
C GLU A 138 -23.56 0.89 -16.53
N PRO A 139 -23.42 0.07 -15.47
CA PRO A 139 -24.41 0.00 -14.40
C PRO A 139 -24.65 1.35 -13.72
N GLU A 140 -23.59 2.07 -13.34
CA GLU A 140 -23.68 3.38 -12.70
C GLU A 140 -24.29 4.43 -13.63
N ARG A 141 -23.85 4.48 -14.89
CA ARG A 141 -24.43 5.38 -15.91
C ARG A 141 -25.91 5.13 -16.10
N ARG A 142 -26.34 3.86 -16.14
CA ARG A 142 -27.76 3.49 -16.27
C ARG A 142 -28.54 3.85 -15.03
N GLU A 143 -27.97 3.66 -13.84
CA GLU A 143 -28.62 4.02 -12.59
C GLU A 143 -28.83 5.53 -12.48
N GLN A 144 -27.78 6.32 -12.75
CA GLN A 144 -27.86 7.78 -12.78
C GLN A 144 -28.93 8.24 -13.78
N ARG A 145 -28.91 7.71 -15.01
CA ARG A 145 -29.89 8.07 -16.04
C ARG A 145 -31.32 7.68 -15.65
N ARG A 146 -31.53 6.51 -15.00
CA ARG A 146 -32.84 6.11 -14.48
C ARG A 146 -33.35 7.01 -13.36
N ARG A 147 -32.47 7.65 -12.58
CA ARG A 147 -32.85 8.64 -11.57
C ARG A 147 -33.23 9.99 -12.20
N GLU A 148 -32.61 10.36 -13.32
CA GLU A 148 -32.89 11.61 -14.06
C GLU A 148 -34.20 11.56 -14.85
N ILE A 149 -34.48 10.45 -15.54
CA ILE A 149 -35.64 10.30 -16.45
C ILE A 149 -36.99 10.70 -15.80
N PRO A 150 -37.34 10.27 -14.56
CA PRO A 150 -38.59 10.69 -13.93
C PRO A 150 -38.74 12.21 -13.78
N THR A 151 -37.64 12.92 -13.53
CA THR A 151 -37.65 14.38 -13.40
C THR A 151 -37.85 15.07 -14.77
N GLU A 152 -37.27 14.51 -15.83
CA GLU A 152 -37.50 14.96 -17.22
C GLU A 152 -38.94 14.69 -17.65
N LEU A 153 -39.47 13.50 -17.36
CA LEU A 153 -40.86 13.14 -17.64
C LEU A 153 -41.86 14.05 -16.91
N ALA A 154 -41.58 14.41 -15.66
CA ALA A 154 -42.40 15.36 -14.92
C ALA A 154 -42.39 16.76 -15.56
N LYS A 155 -41.21 17.25 -16.00
CA LYS A 155 -41.10 18.52 -16.73
C LYS A 155 -41.87 18.47 -18.06
N ILE A 156 -41.69 17.40 -18.84
CA ILE A 156 -42.40 17.19 -20.11
C ILE A 156 -43.92 17.18 -19.88
N ALA A 157 -44.42 16.52 -18.83
CA ALA A 157 -45.83 16.52 -18.50
C ALA A 157 -46.37 17.95 -18.23
N THR A 158 -45.63 18.77 -17.47
CA THR A 158 -46.02 20.17 -17.24
C THR A 158 -46.00 21.01 -18.52
N GLU A 159 -45.05 20.76 -19.43
CA GLU A 159 -44.99 21.47 -20.71
C GLU A 159 -46.10 21.04 -21.68
N ILE A 160 -46.48 19.77 -21.67
CA ILE A 160 -47.64 19.26 -22.41
C ILE A 160 -48.91 19.93 -21.91
N ASP A 161 -49.10 20.02 -20.59
CA ASP A 161 -50.25 20.72 -20.01
C ASP A 161 -50.28 22.21 -20.38
N ALA A 162 -49.12 22.87 -20.43
CA ALA A 162 -49.01 24.26 -20.87
C ALA A 162 -49.35 24.43 -22.36
N ALA A 163 -48.80 23.58 -23.23
CA ALA A 163 -49.12 23.58 -24.66
C ALA A 163 -50.61 23.31 -24.90
N ARG A 164 -51.21 22.42 -24.10
CA ARG A 164 -52.63 22.12 -24.14
C ARG A 164 -53.50 23.31 -23.71
N ARG A 165 -53.16 23.98 -22.60
CA ARG A 165 -53.88 25.21 -22.18
C ARG A 165 -53.79 26.32 -23.23
N ALA A 166 -52.65 26.43 -23.92
CA ALA A 166 -52.48 27.38 -25.02
C ALA A 166 -53.42 27.07 -26.22
N LEU A 167 -53.71 25.79 -26.48
CA LEU A 167 -54.69 25.37 -27.48
C LEU A 167 -56.15 25.66 -27.06
N GLU A 168 -56.45 25.55 -25.75
CA GLU A 168 -57.78 25.82 -25.18
C GLU A 168 -58.08 27.34 -25.04
N THR A 169 -57.06 28.20 -25.15
CA THR A 169 -57.21 29.66 -25.04
C THR A 169 -57.91 30.24 -26.28
N ALA A 170 -59.00 31.00 -26.07
CA ALA A 170 -59.76 31.64 -27.15
C ALA A 170 -58.93 32.69 -27.91
N ALA A 171 -59.28 32.94 -29.17
CA ALA A 171 -58.63 33.98 -29.96
C ALA A 171 -58.99 35.37 -29.39
N PRO A 172 -58.02 36.29 -29.22
CA PRO A 172 -58.29 37.69 -28.88
C PRO A 172 -59.23 38.34 -29.90
N ASP A 173 -60.12 39.20 -29.42
CA ASP A 173 -61.09 39.90 -30.28
C ASP A 173 -60.34 40.76 -31.33
N GLY A 174 -60.56 40.47 -32.61
CA GLY A 174 -59.93 41.17 -33.74
C GLY A 174 -58.64 40.55 -34.29
N GLU A 175 -58.20 39.38 -33.81
CA GLU A 175 -57.01 38.67 -34.33
C GLU A 175 -57.24 38.11 -35.74
N ASN A 176 -56.23 38.22 -36.62
CA ASN A 176 -56.30 37.65 -37.97
C ASN A 176 -56.39 36.11 -37.90
N PRO A 177 -57.30 35.45 -38.67
CA PRO A 177 -57.42 33.99 -38.70
C PRO A 177 -56.10 33.24 -38.95
N ARG A 178 -55.18 33.80 -39.75
CA ARG A 178 -53.84 33.21 -40.01
C ARG A 178 -52.93 33.25 -38.79
N ALA A 179 -53.01 34.31 -37.98
CA ALA A 179 -52.29 34.40 -36.71
C ALA A 179 -52.82 33.41 -35.68
N THR A 180 -54.14 33.24 -35.59
CA THR A 180 -54.75 32.22 -34.76
C THR A 180 -54.36 30.81 -35.21
N PHE A 181 -54.32 30.54 -36.53
CA PHE A 181 -53.84 29.26 -37.07
C PHE A 181 -52.37 29.01 -36.70
N ALA A 182 -51.47 29.97 -36.93
CA ALA A 182 -50.04 29.83 -36.65
C ALA A 182 -49.76 29.57 -35.15
N ARG A 183 -50.46 30.26 -34.25
CA ARG A 183 -50.35 30.02 -32.79
C ARG A 183 -50.79 28.62 -32.40
N ARG A 184 -51.91 28.15 -32.95
CA ARG A 184 -52.43 26.80 -32.71
C ARG A 184 -51.52 25.73 -33.32
N ALA A 185 -51.02 25.94 -34.53
CA ALA A 185 -50.07 25.05 -35.19
C ALA A 185 -48.76 24.91 -34.40
N ALA A 186 -48.21 26.02 -33.89
CA ALA A 186 -47.03 26.01 -33.02
C ALA A 186 -47.26 25.24 -31.71
N SER A 187 -48.42 25.45 -31.06
CA SER A 187 -48.77 24.76 -29.81
C SER A 187 -48.99 23.25 -30.04
N THR A 188 -49.66 22.87 -31.14
CA THR A 188 -49.84 21.47 -31.54
C THR A 188 -48.51 20.80 -31.89
N ALA A 189 -47.66 21.44 -32.70
CA ALA A 189 -46.35 20.90 -33.05
C ALA A 189 -45.44 20.73 -31.82
N ARG A 190 -45.50 21.66 -30.86
CA ARG A 190 -44.80 21.54 -29.58
C ARG A 190 -45.31 20.34 -28.77
N TRP A 191 -46.63 20.12 -28.71
CA TRP A 191 -47.20 18.93 -28.07
C TRP A 191 -46.72 17.64 -28.76
N ILE A 192 -46.75 17.56 -30.09
CA ILE A 192 -46.24 16.40 -30.84
C ILE A 192 -44.77 16.12 -30.51
N LYS A 193 -43.93 17.15 -30.47
CA LYS A 193 -42.50 17.02 -30.08
C LYS A 193 -42.34 16.45 -28.68
N LEU A 194 -43.06 16.99 -27.71
CA LEU A 194 -42.99 16.57 -26.30
C LEU A 194 -43.53 15.14 -26.09
N ASP A 195 -44.57 14.75 -26.84
CA ASP A 195 -45.10 13.38 -26.81
C ASP A 195 -44.11 12.37 -27.41
N ALA A 196 -43.45 12.72 -28.52
CA ALA A 196 -42.37 11.91 -29.09
C ALA A 196 -41.17 11.79 -28.13
N GLU A 197 -40.82 12.88 -27.44
CA GLU A 197 -39.76 12.91 -26.42
C GLU A 197 -40.09 11.99 -25.24
N LYS A 198 -41.33 12.06 -24.73
CA LYS A 198 -41.84 11.16 -23.70
C LYS A 198 -41.73 9.69 -24.13
N LYS A 199 -42.26 9.35 -25.31
CA LYS A 199 -42.22 7.98 -25.86
C LYS A 199 -40.80 7.45 -26.02
N LYS A 200 -39.86 8.31 -26.42
CA LYS A 200 -38.44 7.94 -26.50
C LYS A 200 -37.87 7.63 -25.11
N LEU A 201 -38.14 8.45 -24.10
CA LEU A 201 -37.69 8.19 -22.72
C LEU A 201 -38.30 6.91 -22.13
N ASP A 202 -39.57 6.64 -22.41
CA ASP A 202 -40.23 5.38 -22.01
C ASP A 202 -39.55 4.16 -22.68
N ALA A 203 -39.23 4.25 -23.98
CA ALA A 203 -38.49 3.21 -24.69
C ALA A 203 -37.05 3.03 -24.17
N GLU A 204 -36.42 4.11 -23.71
CA GLU A 204 -35.09 4.06 -23.08
C GLU A 204 -35.12 3.28 -21.76
N LEU A 205 -36.14 3.50 -20.91
CA LEU A 205 -36.35 2.72 -19.69
C LEU A 205 -36.60 1.24 -19.99
N GLU A 206 -37.44 0.94 -20.98
CA GLU A 206 -37.72 -0.43 -21.39
C GLU A 206 -36.45 -1.14 -21.88
N LYS A 207 -35.61 -0.45 -22.66
CA LYS A 207 -34.29 -0.96 -23.07
C LYS A 207 -33.43 -1.32 -21.86
N TYR A 208 -33.37 -0.48 -20.83
CA TYR A 208 -32.58 -0.78 -19.63
C TYR A 208 -33.11 -2.01 -18.88
N ASP A 209 -34.43 -2.14 -18.74
CA ASP A 209 -35.03 -3.28 -18.05
C ASP A 209 -34.83 -4.59 -18.84
N LYS A 210 -35.00 -4.57 -20.17
CA LYS A 210 -34.84 -5.76 -21.03
C LYS A 210 -33.39 -6.19 -21.23
N ARG A 211 -32.42 -5.27 -21.22
CA ARG A 211 -30.99 -5.56 -21.37
C ARG A 211 -30.23 -5.65 -20.04
N ARG A 212 -30.93 -5.69 -18.89
CA ARG A 212 -30.32 -5.85 -17.57
C ARG A 212 -29.55 -7.17 -17.48
N GLU A 213 -30.21 -8.27 -17.80
CA GLU A 213 -29.62 -9.61 -17.73
C GLU A 213 -28.46 -9.76 -18.73
N LEU A 214 -28.60 -9.22 -19.94
CA LEU A 214 -27.54 -9.20 -20.95
C LEU A 214 -26.26 -8.53 -20.45
N LEU A 215 -26.38 -7.37 -19.79
CA LEU A 215 -25.22 -6.68 -19.22
C LEU A 215 -24.57 -7.52 -18.11
N THR A 216 -25.36 -8.12 -17.23
CA THR A 216 -24.87 -8.99 -16.15
C THR A 216 -24.11 -10.20 -16.72
N VAL A 217 -24.68 -10.90 -17.72
CA VAL A 217 -24.04 -12.06 -18.36
C VAL A 217 -22.74 -11.67 -19.06
N ARG A 218 -22.71 -10.54 -19.78
CA ARG A 218 -21.48 -10.04 -20.43
C ARG A 218 -20.40 -9.69 -19.41
N LEU A 219 -20.75 -9.02 -18.32
CA LEU A 219 -19.80 -8.74 -17.24
C LEU A 219 -19.27 -10.02 -16.60
N GLN A 220 -20.13 -11.01 -16.36
CA GLN A 220 -19.72 -12.32 -15.84
C GLN A 220 -18.76 -13.05 -16.80
N ASP A 221 -19.03 -13.04 -18.10
CA ASP A 221 -18.14 -13.62 -19.12
C ASP A 221 -16.76 -12.95 -19.09
N PHE A 222 -16.69 -11.61 -19.19
CA PHE A 222 -15.40 -10.91 -19.16
C PHE A 222 -14.68 -11.02 -17.81
N ASN A 223 -15.40 -11.07 -16.70
CA ASN A 223 -14.82 -11.30 -15.37
C ASN A 223 -14.19 -12.69 -15.23
N ARG A 224 -14.57 -13.67 -16.07
CA ARG A 224 -13.95 -15.00 -16.14
C ARG A 224 -12.87 -15.08 -17.21
N ARG A 225 -13.14 -14.49 -18.37
CA ARG A 225 -12.29 -14.56 -19.56
C ARG A 225 -11.01 -13.76 -19.43
N VAL A 226 -11.04 -12.59 -18.79
CA VAL A 226 -9.83 -11.77 -18.56
C VAL A 226 -8.83 -12.54 -17.68
N PRO A 227 -9.17 -13.04 -16.48
CA PRO A 227 -8.24 -13.85 -15.68
C PRO A 227 -7.75 -15.12 -16.39
N PHE A 228 -8.60 -15.75 -17.21
CA PHE A 228 -8.22 -16.91 -18.02
C PHE A 228 -7.11 -16.54 -19.02
N LEU A 229 -7.33 -15.51 -19.83
CA LEU A 229 -6.36 -15.04 -20.82
C LEU A 229 -5.09 -14.47 -20.17
N GLU A 230 -5.19 -13.87 -18.97
CA GLU A 230 -4.03 -13.43 -18.21
C GLU A 230 -3.14 -14.61 -17.77
N ASN A 231 -3.75 -15.69 -17.29
CA ASN A 231 -2.99 -16.89 -16.93
C ASN A 231 -2.40 -17.57 -18.15
N GLU A 232 -3.15 -17.67 -19.25
CA GLU A 232 -2.65 -18.23 -20.50
C GLU A 232 -1.48 -17.38 -21.06
N ALA A 233 -1.61 -16.05 -21.06
CA ALA A 233 -0.55 -15.14 -21.49
C ALA A 233 0.72 -15.32 -20.65
N LYS A 234 0.59 -15.40 -19.31
CA LYS A 234 1.70 -15.68 -18.40
C LYS A 234 2.37 -17.00 -18.74
N LEU A 235 1.61 -18.09 -18.93
CA LEU A 235 2.16 -19.40 -19.26
C LEU A 235 2.99 -19.37 -20.55
N TRP A 236 2.49 -18.71 -21.61
CA TRP A 236 3.23 -18.59 -22.87
C TRP A 236 4.45 -17.68 -22.75
N GLU A 237 4.37 -16.60 -21.97
CA GLU A 237 5.50 -15.74 -21.67
C GLU A 237 6.61 -16.52 -20.95
N GLU A 238 6.26 -17.33 -19.95
CA GLU A 238 7.21 -18.19 -19.25
C GLU A 238 7.85 -19.22 -20.17
N ALA A 239 7.07 -19.84 -21.06
CA ALA A 239 7.55 -20.80 -22.05
C ALA A 239 8.60 -20.17 -22.98
N VAL A 240 8.31 -18.98 -23.51
CA VAL A 240 9.23 -18.22 -24.38
C VAL A 240 10.52 -17.88 -23.62
N THR A 241 10.40 -17.42 -22.38
CA THR A 241 11.56 -17.06 -21.55
C THR A 241 12.45 -18.28 -21.26
N GLN A 242 11.85 -19.43 -20.94
CA GLN A 242 12.60 -20.66 -20.70
C GLN A 242 13.33 -21.16 -21.95
N GLU A 243 12.68 -21.14 -23.11
CA GLU A 243 13.31 -21.60 -24.35
C GLU A 243 14.41 -20.64 -24.83
N ARG A 244 14.21 -19.32 -24.68
CA ARG A 244 15.29 -18.33 -24.91
C ARG A 244 16.49 -18.57 -24.01
N ALA A 245 16.26 -18.83 -22.71
CA ALA A 245 17.34 -19.13 -21.76
C ALA A 245 18.05 -20.44 -22.10
N ARG A 246 17.32 -21.46 -22.58
CA ARG A 246 17.91 -22.72 -23.04
C ARG A 246 18.80 -22.52 -24.27
N MET A 247 18.31 -21.81 -25.29
CA MET A 247 19.07 -21.50 -26.49
C MET A 247 20.33 -20.68 -26.18
N ALA A 248 20.22 -19.68 -25.30
CA ALA A 248 21.38 -18.89 -24.85
C ALA A 248 22.44 -19.74 -24.11
N ARG A 249 22.01 -20.73 -23.32
CA ARG A 249 22.93 -21.67 -22.64
C ARG A 249 23.66 -22.57 -23.64
N ILE A 250 22.96 -23.07 -24.65
CA ILE A 250 23.56 -23.90 -25.71
C ILE A 250 24.59 -23.09 -26.50
N GLU A 251 24.22 -21.87 -26.92
CA GLU A 251 25.12 -20.94 -27.64
C GLU A 251 26.38 -20.64 -26.83
N ALA A 252 26.21 -20.25 -25.56
CA ALA A 252 27.31 -19.90 -24.68
C ALA A 252 28.23 -21.09 -24.38
N ARG A 253 27.67 -22.30 -24.25
CA ARG A 253 28.45 -23.52 -24.06
C ARG A 253 29.28 -23.85 -25.29
N ALA A 254 28.69 -23.80 -26.49
CA ALA A 254 29.40 -24.05 -27.74
C ALA A 254 30.56 -23.04 -27.94
N LYS A 255 30.31 -21.75 -27.72
CA LYS A 255 31.35 -20.70 -27.80
C LYS A 255 32.44 -20.87 -26.73
N LYS A 256 32.08 -21.29 -25.51
CA LYS A 256 33.05 -21.58 -24.45
C LYS A 256 33.93 -22.79 -24.78
N GLU A 257 33.37 -23.84 -25.37
CA GLU A 257 34.12 -25.02 -25.80
C GLU A 257 35.10 -24.64 -26.93
N GLN A 258 34.66 -23.88 -27.92
CA GLN A 258 35.55 -23.31 -28.96
C GLN A 258 36.67 -22.44 -28.37
N ALA A 259 36.34 -21.55 -27.42
CA ALA A 259 37.34 -20.72 -26.76
C ALA A 259 38.35 -21.55 -25.96
N ALA A 260 37.93 -22.63 -25.31
CA ALA A 260 38.81 -23.54 -24.59
C ALA A 260 39.75 -24.33 -25.52
N GLU A 261 39.30 -24.69 -26.72
CA GLU A 261 40.14 -25.31 -27.74
C GLU A 261 41.22 -24.35 -28.25
N ALA A 262 40.86 -23.10 -28.56
CA ALA A 262 41.81 -22.06 -28.95
C ALA A 262 42.82 -21.74 -27.83
N ALA A 263 42.38 -21.75 -26.56
CA ALA A 263 43.24 -21.52 -25.40
C ALA A 263 44.37 -22.55 -25.25
N ARG A 264 44.16 -23.80 -25.72
CA ARG A 264 45.19 -24.86 -25.66
C ARG A 264 46.31 -24.68 -26.67
N GLN A 265 46.09 -23.85 -27.70
CA GLN A 265 47.04 -23.68 -28.80
C GLN A 265 48.08 -22.60 -28.51
N HIS A 266 47.71 -21.52 -27.80
CA HIS A 266 48.64 -20.43 -27.48
C HIS A 266 48.26 -19.68 -26.18
N PRO A 267 49.23 -19.30 -25.32
CA PRO A 267 48.96 -18.63 -24.04
C PRO A 267 48.24 -17.27 -24.18
N LEU A 268 48.54 -16.49 -25.25
CA LEU A 268 47.82 -15.24 -25.52
C LEU A 268 46.36 -15.46 -25.93
N LEU A 269 46.03 -16.57 -26.60
CA LEU A 269 44.64 -16.92 -26.88
C LEU A 269 43.91 -17.34 -25.60
N ALA A 270 44.62 -17.97 -24.66
CA ALA A 270 44.06 -18.33 -23.35
C ALA A 270 43.54 -17.11 -22.57
N VAL A 271 44.24 -15.97 -22.63
CA VAL A 271 43.79 -14.73 -21.97
C VAL A 271 42.49 -14.19 -22.57
N ILE A 272 42.34 -14.23 -23.91
CA ILE A 272 41.11 -13.80 -24.58
C ILE A 272 39.98 -14.79 -24.30
N ALA A 273 40.28 -16.08 -24.41
CA ALA A 273 39.34 -17.16 -24.13
C ALA A 273 38.83 -17.13 -22.68
N GLU A 274 39.66 -16.77 -21.70
CA GLU A 274 39.24 -16.59 -20.30
C GLU A 274 38.21 -15.46 -20.16
N ARG A 275 38.41 -14.32 -20.85
CA ARG A 275 37.44 -13.22 -20.87
C ARG A 275 36.12 -13.63 -21.52
N VAL A 276 36.18 -14.31 -22.67
CA VAL A 276 34.99 -14.85 -23.35
C VAL A 276 34.24 -15.83 -22.44
N ALA A 277 34.96 -16.73 -21.77
CA ALA A 277 34.37 -17.69 -20.84
C ALA A 277 33.75 -17.01 -19.61
N ALA A 278 34.35 -15.94 -19.10
CA ALA A 278 33.79 -15.14 -18.01
C ALA A 278 32.50 -14.44 -18.41
N LEU A 279 32.46 -13.80 -19.59
CA LEU A 279 31.24 -13.17 -20.13
C LEU A 279 30.13 -14.20 -20.39
N ALA A 280 30.48 -15.35 -20.96
CA ALA A 280 29.54 -16.46 -21.19
C ALA A 280 28.97 -17.02 -19.88
N ALA A 281 29.79 -17.13 -18.83
CA ALA A 281 29.35 -17.57 -17.50
C ALA A 281 28.45 -16.52 -16.82
N GLU A 282 28.73 -15.23 -16.99
CA GLU A 282 27.87 -14.16 -16.46
C GLU A 282 26.50 -14.17 -17.13
N ARG A 283 26.46 -14.35 -18.46
CA ARG A 283 25.23 -14.42 -19.24
C ARG A 283 24.34 -15.63 -18.91
N THR A 284 24.93 -16.77 -18.58
CA THR A 284 24.20 -18.04 -18.39
C THR A 284 23.99 -18.45 -16.93
N GLY A 285 24.55 -17.70 -15.98
CA GLY A 285 24.45 -17.99 -14.57
C GLY A 285 22.99 -18.08 -14.11
N LYS A 286 22.57 -19.23 -13.58
CA LYS A 286 21.16 -19.54 -13.26
C LYS A 286 20.43 -18.42 -12.52
N ASP A 287 21.02 -17.87 -11.46
CA ASP A 287 20.37 -16.82 -10.64
C ASP A 287 20.95 -15.41 -10.86
N ARG A 288 22.16 -15.33 -11.45
CA ARG A 288 22.95 -14.10 -11.59
C ARG A 288 22.85 -13.47 -12.97
N ALA A 289 22.40 -14.22 -13.98
CA ALA A 289 22.23 -13.72 -15.33
C ALA A 289 21.33 -12.48 -15.34
N PRO A 290 21.71 -11.42 -16.08
CA PRO A 290 20.95 -10.18 -16.12
C PRO A 290 19.53 -10.40 -16.64
N GLN A 291 19.36 -11.24 -17.68
CA GLN A 291 18.03 -11.58 -18.21
C GLN A 291 17.12 -12.24 -17.17
N ASN A 292 17.60 -13.28 -16.47
CA ASN A 292 16.78 -13.95 -15.45
C ASN A 292 16.40 -13.01 -14.30
N ARG A 293 17.27 -12.05 -13.97
CA ARG A 293 16.97 -11.02 -12.96
C ARG A 293 15.92 -10.04 -13.48
N ALA A 294 16.03 -9.62 -14.74
CA ALA A 294 15.04 -8.76 -15.40
C ALA A 294 13.66 -9.42 -15.41
N ASP A 295 13.60 -10.71 -15.75
CA ASP A 295 12.36 -11.49 -15.76
C ASP A 295 11.76 -11.61 -14.35
N ARG A 296 12.59 -11.79 -13.31
CA ARG A 296 12.11 -11.76 -11.92
C ARG A 296 11.53 -10.40 -11.54
N TYR A 297 12.19 -9.31 -11.95
CA TYR A 297 11.66 -7.96 -11.71
C TYR A 297 10.35 -7.74 -12.44
N ALA A 298 10.22 -8.14 -13.71
CA ALA A 298 8.97 -8.05 -14.46
C ALA A 298 7.81 -8.82 -13.81
N ARG A 299 8.06 -10.06 -13.35
CA ARG A 299 7.07 -10.85 -12.59
C ARG A 299 6.66 -10.14 -11.31
N ARG A 300 7.64 -9.68 -10.54
CA ARG A 300 7.41 -9.00 -9.28
C ARG A 300 6.67 -7.67 -9.45
N THR A 301 6.95 -6.93 -10.53
CA THR A 301 6.21 -5.71 -10.91
C THR A 301 4.74 -6.01 -11.10
N SER A 302 4.41 -7.13 -11.75
CA SER A 302 3.02 -7.55 -11.97
C SER A 302 2.32 -7.96 -10.67
N GLU A 303 3.01 -8.68 -9.78
CA GLU A 303 2.48 -9.07 -8.46
C GLU A 303 2.22 -7.85 -7.57
N VAL A 304 3.22 -6.98 -7.41
CA VAL A 304 3.12 -5.77 -6.58
C VAL A 304 2.09 -4.81 -7.17
N GLY A 305 2.05 -4.67 -8.50
CA GLY A 305 1.05 -3.84 -9.19
C GLY A 305 -0.39 -4.33 -8.95
N ALA A 306 -0.63 -5.65 -8.93
CA ALA A 306 -1.93 -6.21 -8.61
C ALA A 306 -2.34 -5.87 -7.17
N ILE A 307 -1.43 -6.06 -6.20
CA ILE A 307 -1.69 -5.72 -4.80
C ILE A 307 -1.94 -4.22 -4.63
N ALA A 308 -1.14 -3.36 -5.28
CA ALA A 308 -1.32 -1.92 -5.26
C ALA A 308 -2.68 -1.50 -5.82
N SER A 309 -3.16 -2.15 -6.89
CA SER A 309 -4.48 -1.88 -7.45
C SER A 309 -5.62 -2.28 -6.51
N ILE A 310 -5.48 -3.39 -5.80
CA ILE A 310 -6.46 -3.83 -4.79
C ILE A 310 -6.49 -2.87 -3.60
N LEU A 311 -5.32 -2.44 -3.11
CA LEU A 311 -5.23 -1.46 -2.03
C LEU A 311 -5.85 -0.13 -2.43
N LYS A 312 -5.60 0.31 -3.67
CA LYS A 312 -6.21 1.52 -4.23
C LYS A 312 -7.73 1.41 -4.30
N GLU A 313 -8.28 0.33 -4.85
CA GLU A 313 -9.73 0.12 -4.95
C GLU A 313 -10.39 0.08 -3.57
N ARG A 314 -9.76 -0.59 -2.59
CA ARG A 314 -10.22 -0.60 -1.20
C ARG A 314 -10.23 0.79 -0.58
N LEU A 315 -9.15 1.56 -0.77
CA LEU A 315 -9.07 2.94 -0.30
C LEU A 315 -10.16 3.82 -0.93
N GLU A 316 -10.35 3.75 -2.25
CA GLU A 316 -11.39 4.50 -2.96
C GLU A 316 -12.80 4.09 -2.51
N SER A 317 -13.05 2.79 -2.31
CA SER A 317 -14.33 2.29 -1.82
C SER A 317 -14.63 2.76 -0.38
N MET A 318 -13.60 2.83 0.46
CA MET A 318 -13.71 3.35 1.83
C MET A 318 -14.07 4.83 1.82
N GLN A 319 -13.37 5.63 1.01
CA GLN A 319 -13.62 7.07 0.88
C GLN A 319 -14.99 7.38 0.26
N ALA A 320 -15.44 6.58 -0.71
CA ALA A 320 -16.76 6.74 -1.33
C ALA A 320 -17.89 6.51 -0.33
N ARG A 321 -17.80 5.46 0.49
CA ARG A 321 -18.80 5.18 1.55
C ARG A 321 -18.86 6.28 2.61
N ASP A 322 -17.70 6.85 2.97
CA ASP A 322 -17.66 7.97 3.92
C ASP A 322 -18.35 9.23 3.39
N ALA A 323 -18.28 9.47 2.08
CA ALA A 323 -18.94 10.61 1.45
C ALA A 323 -20.48 10.47 1.43
N GLU A 324 -21.01 9.24 1.46
CA GLU A 324 -22.46 8.98 1.44
C GLU A 324 -23.12 9.12 2.83
N LEU A 325 -22.36 9.43 3.89
CA LEU A 325 -22.85 9.54 5.28
C LEU A 325 -23.57 8.28 5.81
N GLU A 326 -23.48 7.16 5.10
CA GLU A 326 -23.95 5.86 5.59
C GLU A 326 -22.95 5.34 6.61
N GLY A 327 -23.42 5.15 7.85
CA GLY A 327 -22.59 4.73 8.98
C GLY A 327 -21.76 3.47 8.65
N TRP A 328 -20.47 3.56 8.95
CA TRP A 328 -19.49 2.51 8.73
C TRP A 328 -19.64 1.43 9.83
N GLU A 329 -20.42 0.37 9.57
CA GLU A 329 -20.57 -0.82 10.44
C GLU A 329 -19.77 -2.02 9.88
N GLU A 330 -18.48 -1.84 9.58
CA GLU A 330 -17.60 -2.99 9.36
C GLU A 330 -16.96 -3.45 10.68
N ASP A 331 -16.96 -4.77 10.90
CA ASP A 331 -16.39 -5.40 12.09
C ASP A 331 -14.93 -4.96 12.29
N ALA A 332 -14.65 -4.37 13.46
CA ALA A 332 -13.33 -3.93 13.85
C ALA A 332 -12.27 -5.05 13.78
N SER A 333 -12.69 -6.32 13.86
CA SER A 333 -11.82 -7.49 13.71
C SER A 333 -11.31 -7.65 12.28
N ILE A 334 -12.13 -7.35 11.27
CA ILE A 334 -11.77 -7.42 9.85
C ILE A 334 -10.77 -6.31 9.53
N LEU A 335 -11.04 -5.08 9.96
CA LEU A 335 -10.16 -3.94 9.76
C LEU A 335 -8.78 -4.12 10.40
N ARG A 336 -8.73 -4.71 11.61
CA ARG A 336 -7.47 -5.09 12.26
C ARG A 336 -6.75 -6.22 11.54
N ALA A 337 -7.47 -7.22 11.03
CA ALA A 337 -6.88 -8.30 10.24
C ALA A 337 -6.27 -7.75 8.94
N GLU A 338 -6.95 -6.81 8.29
CA GLU A 338 -6.46 -6.14 7.08
C GLU A 338 -5.23 -5.28 7.35
N LYS A 339 -5.22 -4.51 8.44
CA LYS A 339 -4.03 -3.76 8.87
C LYS A 339 -2.80 -4.67 9.08
N LYS A 340 -3.00 -5.85 9.67
CA LYS A 340 -1.91 -6.85 9.86
C LYS A 340 -1.36 -7.42 8.55
N LEU A 341 -2.13 -7.37 7.47
CA LEU A 341 -1.72 -7.88 6.16
C LEU A 341 -0.96 -6.84 5.31
N LEU A 342 -0.82 -5.60 5.79
CA LEU A 342 -0.08 -4.56 5.08
C LEU A 342 1.44 -4.81 5.12
N ALA A 343 2.02 -5.09 3.96
CA ALA A 343 3.43 -5.44 3.81
C ALA A 343 4.36 -4.22 3.58
N GLY A 344 3.98 -3.03 4.05
CA GLY A 344 4.68 -1.76 3.76
C GLY A 344 6.17 -1.78 4.14
N ASP A 345 6.52 -2.36 5.30
CA ASP A 345 7.91 -2.48 5.75
C ASP A 345 8.73 -3.45 4.89
N GLU A 346 8.13 -4.56 4.44
CA GLU A 346 8.80 -5.52 3.56
C GLU A 346 9.12 -4.90 2.20
N TRP A 347 8.18 -4.14 1.63
CA TRP A 347 8.37 -3.43 0.37
C TRP A 347 9.45 -2.34 0.47
N ARG A 348 9.59 -1.67 1.61
CA ARG A 348 10.69 -0.71 1.84
C ARG A 348 12.05 -1.39 1.86
N VAL A 349 12.15 -2.56 2.49
CA VAL A 349 13.40 -3.36 2.47
C VAL A 349 13.69 -3.87 1.06
N GLU A 350 12.68 -4.32 0.33
CA GLU A 350 12.79 -4.76 -1.06
C GLU A 350 13.25 -3.62 -1.98
N LEU A 351 12.69 -2.41 -1.80
CA LEU A 351 13.04 -1.20 -2.53
C LEU A 351 14.53 -0.81 -2.36
N GLU A 352 15.08 -0.88 -1.15
CA GLU A 352 16.49 -0.57 -0.92
C GLU A 352 17.44 -1.63 -1.50
N ARG A 353 17.05 -2.91 -1.45
CA ARG A 353 17.79 -3.99 -2.12
C ARG A 353 17.80 -3.79 -3.63
N LEU A 354 16.63 -3.50 -4.21
CA LEU A 354 16.47 -3.21 -5.64
C LEU A 354 17.32 -2.02 -6.07
N ARG A 355 17.31 -0.93 -5.30
CA ARG A 355 18.13 0.26 -5.59
C ARG A 355 19.62 -0.07 -5.65
N THR A 356 20.12 -0.83 -4.67
CA THR A 356 21.52 -1.26 -4.64
C THR A 356 21.87 -2.11 -5.85
N ASP A 357 20.97 -3.01 -6.23
CA ASP A 357 21.17 -3.94 -7.33
C ASP A 357 21.13 -3.25 -8.71
N VAL A 358 20.20 -2.32 -8.92
CA VAL A 358 20.12 -1.48 -10.12
C VAL A 358 21.36 -0.59 -10.25
N ASN A 359 21.86 0.00 -9.16
CA ASN A 359 23.09 0.80 -9.19
C ASN A 359 24.32 -0.05 -9.60
N ARG A 360 24.38 -1.30 -9.12
CA ARG A 360 25.43 -2.25 -9.54
C ARG A 360 25.29 -2.62 -11.01
N ALA A 361 24.06 -2.84 -11.48
CA ALA A 361 23.78 -3.11 -12.90
C ALA A 361 24.18 -1.93 -13.80
N GLN A 362 23.89 -0.69 -13.40
CA GLN A 362 24.32 0.53 -14.11
C GLN A 362 25.85 0.64 -14.20
N SER A 363 26.55 0.33 -13.11
CA SER A 363 28.01 0.34 -13.10
C SER A 363 28.60 -0.69 -14.07
N LYS A 364 28.00 -1.88 -14.15
CA LYS A 364 28.36 -2.94 -15.11
C LYS A 364 28.08 -2.54 -16.55
N LEU A 365 26.92 -1.92 -16.81
CA LEU A 365 26.56 -1.42 -18.13
C LEU A 365 27.60 -0.42 -18.64
N LEU A 366 27.97 0.57 -17.81
CA LEU A 366 28.99 1.57 -18.15
C LEU A 366 30.37 0.95 -18.41
N ASP A 367 30.74 -0.10 -17.68
CA ASP A 367 31.99 -0.85 -17.92
C ASP A 367 31.97 -1.55 -19.29
N TYR A 368 30.85 -2.20 -19.65
CA TYR A 368 30.71 -2.89 -20.92
C TYR A 368 30.63 -1.94 -22.11
N GLU A 369 29.91 -0.82 -22.00
CA GLU A 369 29.89 0.23 -23.00
C GLU A 369 31.29 0.80 -23.22
N ARG A 370 32.04 1.06 -22.15
CA ARG A 370 33.44 1.50 -22.25
C ARG A 370 34.30 0.47 -22.98
N ARG A 371 34.20 -0.82 -22.61
CA ARG A 371 34.94 -1.90 -23.28
C ARG A 371 34.58 -2.00 -24.77
N LEU A 372 33.31 -1.84 -25.14
CA LEU A 372 32.87 -1.82 -26.53
C LEU A 372 33.47 -0.64 -27.31
N ILE A 373 33.55 0.54 -26.69
CA ILE A 373 34.22 1.71 -27.30
C ILE A 373 35.72 1.45 -27.46
N GLU A 374 36.37 0.88 -26.45
CA GLU A 374 37.80 0.50 -26.49
C GLU A 374 38.12 -0.60 -27.51
N PHE A 375 37.13 -1.44 -27.86
CA PHE A 375 37.30 -2.53 -28.82
C PHE A 375 37.62 -2.04 -30.24
N GLY A 376 37.16 -0.84 -30.63
CA GLY A 376 37.51 -0.20 -31.90
C GLY A 376 37.40 -1.12 -33.12
N ASN A 377 38.45 -1.18 -33.95
CA ASN A 377 38.57 -2.13 -35.04
C ASN A 377 39.29 -3.41 -34.58
N ILE A 378 38.63 -4.57 -34.74
CA ILE A 378 39.14 -5.89 -34.35
C ILE A 378 40.47 -6.20 -35.06
N ASP A 379 40.61 -5.84 -36.34
CA ASP A 379 41.84 -6.10 -37.10
C ASP A 379 43.04 -5.31 -36.53
N THR A 380 42.81 -4.09 -36.04
CA THR A 380 43.84 -3.29 -35.34
C THR A 380 44.24 -3.94 -34.03
N ARG A 381 43.28 -4.51 -33.28
CA ARG A 381 43.55 -5.19 -32.01
C ARG A 381 44.32 -6.50 -32.20
N VAL A 382 44.02 -7.26 -33.24
CA VAL A 382 44.81 -8.44 -33.64
C VAL A 382 46.24 -8.04 -34.02
N ALA A 383 46.42 -6.92 -34.74
CA ALA A 383 47.74 -6.37 -35.04
C ALA A 383 48.51 -5.96 -33.78
N GLU A 384 47.85 -5.31 -32.81
CA GLU A 384 48.45 -4.99 -31.51
C GLU A 384 48.88 -6.27 -30.76
N ILE A 385 48.04 -7.30 -30.70
CA ILE A 385 48.34 -8.56 -30.00
C ILE A 385 49.52 -9.29 -30.65
N THR A 386 49.57 -9.30 -31.98
CA THR A 386 50.68 -9.89 -32.75
C THR A 386 51.96 -9.05 -32.73
N SER A 387 51.89 -7.80 -32.28
CA SER A 387 53.05 -6.94 -32.04
C SER A 387 53.64 -7.08 -30.62
N LEU A 388 52.95 -7.77 -29.70
CA LEU A 388 53.38 -7.91 -28.31
C LEU A 388 54.69 -8.71 -28.21
N PRO A 389 55.64 -8.31 -27.33
CA PRO A 389 56.87 -9.07 -27.11
C PRO A 389 56.62 -10.55 -26.80
N ALA A 390 55.59 -10.83 -26.00
CA ALA A 390 55.19 -12.19 -25.65
C ALA A 390 54.76 -13.05 -26.87
N TYR A 391 54.26 -12.44 -27.95
CA TYR A 391 53.95 -13.14 -29.21
C TYR A 391 55.21 -13.28 -30.09
N VAL A 392 56.07 -12.28 -30.09
CA VAL A 392 57.33 -12.31 -30.85
C VAL A 392 58.26 -13.39 -30.29
N ASP A 393 58.35 -13.52 -28.97
CA ASP A 393 59.16 -14.52 -28.28
C ASP A 393 58.64 -15.96 -28.50
N SER A 394 57.32 -16.13 -28.62
CA SER A 394 56.69 -17.43 -28.85
C SER A 394 56.94 -18.00 -30.25
N LYS A 395 57.37 -17.18 -31.23
CA LYS A 395 57.70 -17.66 -32.58
C LYS A 395 58.77 -18.75 -32.63
N SER A 396 59.63 -18.82 -31.60
CA SER A 396 60.68 -19.85 -31.47
C SER A 396 60.20 -21.15 -30.82
N GLN A 397 59.02 -21.14 -30.19
CA GLN A 397 58.50 -22.22 -29.35
C GLN A 397 57.37 -23.04 -29.99
N TYR A 398 56.70 -22.50 -31.03
CA TYR A 398 55.53 -23.11 -31.66
C TYR A 398 55.77 -23.37 -33.15
N SER A 399 55.03 -24.31 -33.75
CA SER A 399 55.13 -24.64 -35.17
C SER A 399 54.59 -23.50 -36.05
N GLU A 400 55.10 -23.42 -37.29
CA GLU A 400 54.70 -22.40 -38.28
C GLU A 400 53.20 -22.47 -38.61
N GLU A 401 52.60 -23.67 -38.55
CA GLU A 401 51.17 -23.90 -38.74
C GLU A 401 50.29 -23.25 -37.64
N ILE A 402 50.70 -23.34 -36.37
CA ILE A 402 49.99 -22.72 -35.23
C ILE A 402 50.11 -21.19 -35.31
N LEU A 403 51.28 -20.68 -35.70
CA LEU A 403 51.53 -19.23 -35.84
C LEU A 403 50.79 -18.63 -37.04
N ALA A 404 50.59 -19.39 -38.13
CA ALA A 404 49.80 -18.96 -39.28
C ALA A 404 48.29 -18.90 -38.97
N ALA A 405 47.78 -19.82 -38.13
CA ALA A 405 46.38 -19.85 -37.72
C ALA A 405 46.02 -18.83 -36.62
N PHE A 406 47.01 -18.35 -35.86
CA PHE A 406 46.80 -17.47 -34.71
C PHE A 406 46.00 -16.19 -35.01
N PRO A 407 46.30 -15.39 -36.06
CA PRO A 407 45.58 -14.13 -36.30
C PRO A 407 44.08 -14.36 -36.53
N GLN A 408 43.73 -15.44 -37.23
CA GLN A 408 42.34 -15.80 -37.51
C GLN A 408 41.62 -16.25 -36.22
N GLN A 409 42.26 -17.10 -35.40
CA GLN A 409 41.69 -17.53 -34.12
C GLN A 409 41.56 -16.36 -33.12
N ALA A 410 42.53 -15.45 -33.07
CA ALA A 410 42.46 -14.26 -32.25
C ALA A 410 41.30 -13.36 -32.69
N LYS A 411 41.10 -13.18 -34.00
CA LYS A 411 39.97 -12.44 -34.56
C LYS A 411 38.64 -13.06 -34.16
N GLU A 412 38.47 -14.37 -34.32
CA GLU A 412 37.25 -15.09 -33.96
C GLU A 412 36.93 -14.96 -32.46
N LEU A 413 37.92 -15.08 -31.57
CA LEU A 413 37.70 -14.91 -30.13
C LEU A 413 37.35 -13.45 -29.76
N LEU A 414 37.94 -12.46 -30.42
CA LEU A 414 37.62 -11.05 -30.20
C LEU A 414 36.22 -10.71 -30.73
N GLU A 415 35.79 -11.29 -31.85
CA GLU A 415 34.42 -11.19 -32.34
C GLU A 415 33.42 -11.82 -31.37
N GLN A 416 33.75 -12.97 -30.78
CA GLN A 416 32.96 -13.59 -29.72
C GLN A 416 32.91 -12.71 -28.46
N GLU A 417 34.04 -12.13 -28.03
CA GLU A 417 34.08 -11.22 -26.88
C GLU A 417 33.18 -10.00 -27.11
N ARG A 418 33.25 -9.39 -28.30
CA ARG A 418 32.38 -8.26 -28.69
C ARG A 418 30.90 -8.65 -28.70
N ASP A 419 30.55 -9.77 -29.33
CA ASP A 419 29.16 -10.25 -29.39
C ASP A 419 28.57 -10.50 -28.00
N PHE A 420 29.34 -11.09 -27.07
CA PHE A 420 28.88 -11.25 -25.69
C PHE A 420 28.74 -9.91 -24.96
N LEU A 421 29.65 -8.95 -25.17
CA LEU A 421 29.53 -7.61 -24.59
C LEU A 421 28.28 -6.87 -25.10
N GLU A 422 28.01 -6.91 -26.41
CA GLU A 422 26.81 -6.29 -27.00
C GLU A 422 25.52 -6.92 -26.44
N LYS A 423 25.49 -8.25 -26.32
CA LYS A 423 24.33 -8.97 -25.76
C LYS A 423 24.16 -8.67 -24.27
N LEU A 424 25.23 -8.69 -23.48
CA LEU A 424 25.18 -8.33 -22.05
C LEU A 424 24.75 -6.88 -21.86
N THR A 425 25.21 -5.95 -22.70
CA THR A 425 24.78 -4.54 -22.67
C THR A 425 23.26 -4.43 -22.80
N LYS A 426 22.67 -5.11 -23.80
CA LYS A 426 21.20 -5.16 -23.98
C LYS A 426 20.48 -5.80 -22.80
N GLU A 427 20.99 -6.91 -22.27
CA GLU A 427 20.38 -7.61 -21.13
C GLU A 427 20.46 -6.80 -19.83
N TYR A 428 21.56 -6.07 -19.59
CA TYR A 428 21.71 -5.17 -18.45
C TYR A 428 20.81 -3.92 -18.57
N ASP A 429 20.63 -3.38 -19.78
CA ASP A 429 19.68 -2.29 -20.04
C ASP A 429 18.22 -2.72 -19.74
N ALA A 430 17.83 -3.91 -20.20
CA ALA A 430 16.52 -4.51 -19.88
C ALA A 430 16.34 -4.76 -18.37
N LEU A 431 17.39 -5.21 -17.68
CA LEU A 431 17.41 -5.37 -16.23
C LEU A 431 17.20 -4.04 -15.50
N ILE A 432 17.85 -2.96 -15.96
CA ILE A 432 17.69 -1.63 -15.37
C ILE A 432 16.27 -1.11 -15.59
N THR A 433 15.74 -1.25 -16.81
CA THR A 433 14.37 -0.84 -17.16
C THR A 433 13.33 -1.56 -16.30
N SER A 434 13.39 -2.89 -16.25
CA SER A 434 12.50 -3.70 -15.40
C SER A 434 12.64 -3.38 -13.91
N GLY A 435 13.85 -3.07 -13.44
CA GLY A 435 14.09 -2.61 -12.07
C GLY A 435 13.48 -1.22 -11.78
N ILE A 436 13.46 -0.31 -12.75
CA ILE A 436 12.80 1.00 -12.63
C ILE A 436 11.27 0.83 -12.55
N ASP A 437 10.70 -0.09 -13.35
CA ASP A 437 9.26 -0.39 -13.32
C ASP A 437 8.86 -0.98 -11.96
N LEU A 438 9.62 -1.95 -11.46
CA LEU A 438 9.39 -2.55 -10.14
C LEU A 438 9.49 -1.48 -9.04
N ARG A 439 10.49 -0.62 -9.10
CA ARG A 439 10.65 0.51 -8.17
C ARG A 439 9.40 1.39 -8.15
N THR A 440 8.86 1.70 -9.32
CA THR A 440 7.66 2.54 -9.44
C THR A 440 6.45 1.87 -8.79
N GLN A 441 6.25 0.57 -9.04
CA GLN A 441 5.14 -0.17 -8.40
C GLN A 441 5.32 -0.32 -6.89
N LEU A 442 6.54 -0.57 -6.41
CA LEU A 442 6.82 -0.61 -4.96
C LEU A 442 6.52 0.73 -4.28
N ILE A 443 6.93 1.86 -4.89
CA ILE A 443 6.63 3.20 -4.35
C ILE A 443 5.12 3.42 -4.28
N ASN A 444 4.39 3.10 -5.35
CA ASN A 444 2.93 3.23 -5.36
C ASN A 444 2.27 2.33 -4.31
N ALA A 445 2.72 1.08 -4.18
CA ALA A 445 2.19 0.14 -3.19
C ALA A 445 2.43 0.64 -1.75
N ILE A 446 3.62 1.18 -1.47
CA ILE A 446 3.95 1.78 -0.17
C ILE A 446 3.03 3.00 0.09
N ASP A 447 2.86 3.91 -0.88
CA ASP A 447 1.99 5.08 -0.72
C ASP A 447 0.52 4.70 -0.47
N TYR A 448 -0.04 3.75 -1.24
CA TYR A 448 -1.40 3.27 -1.00
C TYR A 448 -1.53 2.55 0.34
N SER A 449 -0.52 1.75 0.73
CA SER A 449 -0.50 1.10 2.04
C SER A 449 -0.46 2.11 3.18
N ASP A 450 0.37 3.15 3.09
CA ASP A 450 0.51 4.16 4.13
C ASP A 450 -0.78 5.00 4.27
N ARG A 451 -1.42 5.36 3.15
CA ARG A 451 -2.72 6.06 3.17
C ARG A 451 -3.83 5.20 3.74
N TYR A 452 -3.90 3.94 3.32
CA TYR A 452 -4.90 3.00 3.81
C TYR A 452 -4.70 2.72 5.30
N ASP A 453 -3.45 2.58 5.77
CA ASP A 453 -3.13 2.46 7.19
C ASP A 453 -3.56 3.68 8.01
N ALA A 454 -3.35 4.89 7.47
CA ALA A 454 -3.78 6.13 8.12
C ALA A 454 -5.31 6.21 8.28
N GLU A 455 -6.07 5.86 7.23
CA GLU A 455 -7.54 5.82 7.28
C GLU A 455 -8.07 4.74 8.23
N LEU A 456 -7.49 3.53 8.17
CA LEU A 456 -7.80 2.44 9.10
C LEU A 456 -7.55 2.87 10.55
N THR A 457 -6.41 3.50 10.82
CA THR A 457 -6.06 3.97 12.16
C THR A 457 -7.03 5.04 12.65
N ALA A 458 -7.39 6.00 11.79
CA ALA A 458 -8.36 7.05 12.12
C ALA A 458 -9.73 6.45 12.52
N LYS A 459 -10.18 5.40 11.82
CA LYS A 459 -11.46 4.72 12.08
C LYS A 459 -11.41 3.79 13.29
N LEU A 460 -10.31 3.08 13.50
CA LEU A 460 -10.10 2.17 14.64
C LEU A 460 -10.08 2.91 15.98
N VAL A 461 -9.65 4.18 16.02
CA VAL A 461 -9.60 5.00 17.24
C VAL A 461 -10.99 5.22 17.86
N TRP A 462 -12.04 5.25 17.05
CA TRP A 462 -13.40 5.57 17.51
C TRP A 462 -14.28 4.34 17.81
N GLN A 463 -13.84 3.15 17.45
CA GLN A 463 -14.56 1.92 17.77
C GLN A 463 -14.18 1.43 19.17
N ARG A 464 -15.19 1.20 20.02
CA ARG A 464 -15.01 0.65 21.38
C ARG A 464 -14.18 -0.64 21.30
N SER A 465 -13.11 -0.69 22.08
CA SER A 465 -12.42 -1.94 22.41
C SER A 465 -13.42 -2.88 23.11
N GLU A 466 -13.85 -3.93 22.41
CA GLU A 466 -14.70 -4.96 23.01
C GLU A 466 -13.93 -5.84 24.02
N ASP A 467 -14.73 -6.29 24.98
CA ASP A 467 -14.53 -7.20 26.11
C ASP A 467 -13.63 -6.75 27.29
N ALA A 468 -14.30 -6.60 28.44
CA ALA A 468 -13.68 -6.63 29.77
C ALA A 468 -12.83 -7.90 29.93
N LEU A 469 -11.85 -7.90 30.84
CA LEU A 469 -11.04 -9.09 31.15
C LEU A 469 -11.96 -10.27 31.53
N GLN A 470 -12.25 -11.16 30.58
CA GLN A 470 -13.02 -12.37 30.78
C GLN A 470 -12.10 -13.50 31.23
N VAL A 471 -12.66 -14.58 31.77
CA VAL A 471 -11.89 -15.76 32.20
C VAL A 471 -11.11 -16.38 31.03
N ASP A 472 -11.65 -16.29 29.81
CA ASP A 472 -10.98 -16.76 28.60
C ASP A 472 -9.72 -15.94 28.26
N SER A 473 -9.69 -14.66 28.61
CA SER A 473 -8.51 -13.79 28.46
C SER A 473 -7.35 -14.24 29.36
N LEU A 474 -7.64 -14.84 30.53
CA LEU A 474 -6.60 -15.41 31.41
C LEU A 474 -6.00 -16.70 30.82
N LEU A 475 -6.82 -17.53 30.18
CA LEU A 475 -6.36 -18.73 29.48
C LEU A 475 -5.54 -18.37 28.23
N GLN A 476 -5.90 -17.28 27.54
CA GLN A 476 -5.13 -16.76 26.42
C GLN A 476 -3.80 -16.15 26.87
N ALA A 477 -3.78 -15.36 27.95
CA ALA A 477 -2.54 -14.87 28.54
C ALA A 477 -1.63 -16.03 29.00
N GLY A 478 -2.20 -17.12 29.54
CA GLY A 478 -1.44 -18.32 29.88
C GLY A 478 -0.81 -19.01 28.67
N ARG A 479 -1.46 -18.98 27.50
CA ARG A 479 -0.89 -19.45 26.24
C ARG A 479 0.22 -18.53 25.74
N GLU A 480 0.01 -17.21 25.76
CA GLU A 480 1.03 -16.22 25.38
C GLU A 480 2.30 -16.33 26.26
N VAL A 481 2.15 -16.59 27.56
CA VAL A 481 3.28 -16.85 28.46
C VAL A 481 3.99 -18.16 28.11
N ARG A 482 3.25 -19.20 27.72
CA ARG A 482 3.84 -20.47 27.29
C ARG A 482 4.66 -20.29 26.02
N ASP A 483 4.13 -19.55 25.05
CA ASP A 483 4.80 -19.26 23.79
C ASP A 483 6.07 -18.44 24.04
N LEU A 484 6.03 -17.48 24.98
CA LEU A 484 7.21 -16.71 25.40
C LEU A 484 8.32 -17.59 26.03
N ILE A 485 7.97 -18.71 26.65
CA ILE A 485 8.91 -19.65 27.29
C ILE A 485 9.34 -20.76 26.30
N GLU A 486 8.73 -20.81 25.11
CA GLU A 486 9.00 -21.88 24.16
C GLU A 486 10.45 -21.82 23.63
N PRO A 487 11.23 -22.93 23.72
CA PRO A 487 12.65 -22.93 23.35
C PRO A 487 12.90 -22.61 21.86
N GLY A 488 11.92 -22.87 20.99
CA GLY A 488 12.00 -22.64 19.55
C GLY A 488 12.20 -21.16 19.20
N THR A 489 11.39 -20.29 19.81
CA THR A 489 11.37 -18.84 19.61
C THR A 489 12.69 -18.16 19.99
N TRP A 490 13.36 -18.65 21.05
CA TRP A 490 14.66 -18.10 21.47
C TRP A 490 15.84 -18.63 20.67
N SER A 491 15.71 -19.80 20.04
CA SER A 491 16.79 -20.42 19.27
C SER A 491 17.14 -19.62 18.02
N SER A 492 16.12 -19.13 17.30
CA SER A 492 16.28 -18.28 16.11
C SER A 492 16.87 -16.91 16.47
N PHE A 493 16.42 -16.33 17.58
CA PHE A 493 16.97 -15.09 18.10
C PHE A 493 18.45 -15.20 18.47
N LEU A 494 18.84 -16.26 19.18
CA LEU A 494 20.25 -16.50 19.54
C LEU A 494 21.12 -16.72 18.30
N GLN A 495 20.61 -17.47 17.30
CA GLN A 495 21.33 -17.68 16.04
C GLN A 495 21.53 -16.38 15.28
N GLY A 496 20.51 -15.52 15.20
CA GLY A 496 20.64 -14.24 14.54
C GLY A 496 21.56 -13.28 15.29
N LEU A 497 21.54 -13.24 16.63
CA LEU A 497 22.51 -12.44 17.40
C LEU A 497 23.95 -12.89 17.14
N LEU A 498 24.19 -14.21 17.07
CA LEU A 498 25.50 -14.76 16.72
C LEU A 498 25.91 -14.41 15.29
N GLN A 499 24.95 -14.34 14.37
CA GLN A 499 25.20 -13.94 12.98
C GLN A 499 25.50 -12.44 12.86
N ASP A 500 24.79 -11.58 13.61
CA ASP A 500 25.05 -10.14 13.66
C ASP A 500 26.40 -9.82 14.32
N LEU A 501 26.76 -10.57 15.36
CA LEU A 501 28.09 -10.48 15.98
C LEU A 501 29.20 -10.83 14.97
N LYS A 502 28.98 -11.84 14.12
CA LYS A 502 29.94 -12.24 13.08
C LYS A 502 30.02 -11.22 11.94
N SER A 503 28.91 -10.57 11.58
CA SER A 503 28.88 -9.59 10.50
C SER A 503 29.45 -8.23 10.92
N THR A 504 29.26 -7.82 12.18
CA THR A 504 29.67 -6.51 12.70
C THR A 504 30.45 -6.59 14.02
N PRO A 505 31.60 -7.28 14.07
CA PRO A 505 32.34 -7.52 15.31
C PRO A 505 32.87 -6.23 15.97
N THR A 506 33.13 -5.18 15.19
CA THR A 506 33.61 -3.89 15.68
C THR A 506 32.60 -3.18 16.57
N ARG A 507 31.31 -3.20 16.20
CA ARG A 507 30.21 -2.60 16.99
C ARG A 507 30.10 -3.28 18.35
N TRP A 508 30.03 -4.60 18.36
CA TRP A 508 29.96 -5.40 19.59
C TRP A 508 31.19 -5.21 20.47
N ALA A 509 32.39 -5.16 19.88
CA ALA A 509 33.62 -4.86 20.63
C ALA A 509 33.58 -3.47 21.28
N LEU A 510 33.11 -2.44 20.56
CA LEU A 510 32.96 -1.09 21.11
C LEU A 510 31.91 -1.03 22.23
N ALA A 511 30.79 -1.72 22.07
CA ALA A 511 29.73 -1.79 23.08
C ALA A 511 30.24 -2.46 24.37
N VAL A 512 30.96 -3.57 24.25
CA VAL A 512 31.59 -4.27 25.39
C VAL A 512 32.65 -3.38 26.04
N LEU A 513 33.50 -2.73 25.25
CA LEU A 513 34.51 -1.78 25.75
C LEU A 513 33.84 -0.65 26.55
N PHE A 514 32.77 -0.07 26.02
CA PHE A 514 32.04 1.02 26.67
C PHE A 514 31.33 0.53 27.95
N ALA A 515 30.74 -0.66 27.95
CA ALA A 515 30.17 -1.28 29.14
C ALA A 515 31.24 -1.53 30.23
N ILE A 516 32.43 -2.01 29.85
CA ILE A 516 33.57 -2.18 30.76
C ILE A 516 34.02 -0.81 31.30
N ALA A 517 34.15 0.21 30.45
CA ALA A 517 34.52 1.57 30.88
C ALA A 517 33.52 2.12 31.91
N ILE A 518 32.22 1.92 31.68
CA ILE A 518 31.15 2.27 32.63
C ILE A 518 31.35 1.53 33.96
N LEU A 519 31.62 0.22 33.94
CA LEU A 519 31.81 -0.57 35.17
C LEU A 519 33.07 -0.18 35.95
N VAL A 520 34.19 0.09 35.26
CA VAL A 520 35.46 0.48 35.86
C VAL A 520 35.37 1.88 36.48
N SER A 521 34.69 2.83 35.82
CA SER A 521 34.51 4.20 36.32
C SER A 521 33.72 4.28 37.64
N ARG A 522 33.00 3.21 38.02
CA ARG A 522 32.21 3.17 39.27
C ARG A 522 33.05 3.26 40.53
N ARG A 523 34.21 2.62 40.53
CA ARG A 523 35.10 2.54 41.72
C ARG A 523 35.61 3.93 42.13
N PRO A 524 36.21 4.74 41.23
CA PRO A 524 36.66 6.08 41.59
C PRO A 524 35.49 7.01 41.94
N VAL A 525 34.37 6.94 41.21
CA VAL A 525 33.17 7.76 41.51
C VAL A 525 32.65 7.46 42.92
N ARG A 526 32.53 6.19 43.30
CA ARG A 526 32.11 5.80 44.65
C ARG A 526 33.08 6.28 45.73
N ARG A 527 34.40 6.20 45.49
CA ARG A 527 35.43 6.71 46.41
C ARG A 527 35.35 8.23 46.56
N GLN A 528 35.16 8.96 45.47
CA GLN A 528 35.00 10.42 45.52
C GLN A 528 33.73 10.85 46.25
N VAL A 529 32.62 10.13 46.07
CA VAL A 529 31.38 10.39 46.83
C VAL A 529 31.59 10.17 48.33
N GLN A 530 32.33 9.14 48.74
CA GLN A 530 32.67 8.91 50.16
C GLN A 530 33.56 10.01 50.73
N HIS A 531 34.61 10.38 49.99
CA HIS A 531 35.53 11.45 50.40
C HIS A 531 34.86 12.84 50.48
N LEU A 532 33.87 13.11 49.62
CA LEU A 532 33.05 14.33 49.67
C LEU A 532 32.14 14.34 50.90
N SER A 533 31.53 13.20 51.22
CA SER A 533 30.67 13.02 52.40
C SER A 533 31.45 13.25 53.72
N GLU A 534 32.70 12.76 53.80
CA GLU A 534 33.58 12.98 54.95
C GLU A 534 33.95 14.45 55.15
N ARG A 535 34.22 15.20 54.06
CA ARG A 535 34.56 16.64 54.12
C ARG A 535 33.41 17.56 54.55
N VAL A 536 32.17 17.14 54.37
CA VAL A 536 30.98 17.93 54.72
C VAL A 536 30.59 17.73 56.20
N SER A 537 31.13 16.70 56.85
CA SER A 537 30.91 16.47 58.30
C SER A 537 31.56 17.53 59.22
N SER A 538 32.43 18.39 58.68
CA SER A 538 33.05 19.52 59.39
C SER A 538 32.37 20.84 59.04
N TRP A 539 31.97 21.60 60.05
CA TRP A 539 31.29 22.90 59.92
C TRP A 539 32.13 23.98 59.19
N GLN A 540 33.43 23.75 59.00
CA GLN A 540 34.37 24.71 58.42
C GLN A 540 34.54 24.57 56.90
N THR A 541 34.07 23.47 56.28
CA THR A 541 34.36 23.12 54.88
C THR A 541 33.11 22.95 54.00
N ASP A 542 31.92 23.22 54.54
CA ASP A 542 30.68 23.10 53.78
C ASP A 542 30.56 24.21 52.72
N SER A 543 30.32 23.83 51.47
CA SER A 543 30.12 24.77 50.36
C SER A 543 29.12 24.22 49.34
N PHE A 544 28.36 25.11 48.71
CA PHE A 544 27.34 24.74 47.72
C PHE A 544 27.93 23.95 46.54
N SER A 545 29.15 24.26 46.12
CA SER A 545 29.84 23.57 45.03
C SER A 545 30.14 22.10 45.34
N LEU A 546 30.40 21.75 46.61
CA LEU A 546 30.57 20.37 47.04
C LEU A 546 29.26 19.59 46.95
N THR A 547 28.13 20.22 47.26
CA THR A 547 26.80 19.63 47.11
C THR A 547 26.46 19.37 45.64
N VAL A 548 26.71 20.34 44.75
CA VAL A 548 26.52 20.17 43.29
C VAL A 548 27.40 19.02 42.77
N ARG A 549 28.67 18.95 43.19
CA ARG A 549 29.58 17.88 42.80
C ARG A 549 29.14 16.51 43.33
N ALA A 550 28.66 16.43 44.57
CA ALA A 550 28.13 15.20 45.15
C ALA A 550 26.88 14.72 44.39
N VAL A 551 25.97 15.63 44.03
CA VAL A 551 24.80 15.36 43.18
C VAL A 551 25.21 14.79 41.83
N LEU A 552 26.12 15.48 41.10
CA LEU A 552 26.59 15.02 39.79
C LEU A 552 27.23 13.63 39.85
N LEU A 553 28.09 13.38 40.84
CA LEU A 553 28.73 12.08 41.01
C LEU A 553 27.74 10.98 41.39
N VAL A 554 26.73 11.28 42.22
CA VAL A 554 25.68 10.33 42.58
C VAL A 554 24.80 9.99 41.38
N THR A 555 24.46 10.99 40.55
CA THR A 555 23.73 10.80 39.29
C THR A 555 24.53 9.94 38.30
N ALA A 556 25.81 10.24 38.09
CA ALA A 556 26.71 9.44 37.26
C ALA A 556 26.87 8.00 37.78
N ASN A 557 26.87 7.84 39.11
CA ASN A 557 26.92 6.52 39.72
C ASN A 557 25.59 5.77 39.53
N ALA A 558 24.45 6.46 39.59
CA ALA A 558 23.12 5.90 39.39
C ALA A 558 22.88 5.46 37.93
N SER A 559 23.41 6.17 36.94
CA SER A 559 23.21 5.87 35.52
C SER A 559 23.95 4.63 35.02
N SER A 560 24.97 4.13 35.74
CA SER A 560 25.87 3.14 35.15
C SER A 560 25.30 1.72 34.95
N TYR A 561 24.13 1.36 35.51
CA TYR A 561 23.42 0.10 35.14
C TYR A 561 22.36 0.37 34.06
N PRO A 562 21.52 1.41 34.20
CA PRO A 562 20.64 1.86 33.11
C PRO A 562 21.36 2.05 31.79
N LEU A 563 22.54 2.68 31.77
CA LEU A 563 23.33 2.86 30.56
C LEU A 563 23.73 1.53 29.91
N ILE A 564 24.02 0.49 30.69
CA ILE A 564 24.31 -0.84 30.15
C ILE A 564 23.05 -1.42 29.50
N LEU A 565 21.89 -1.25 30.13
CA LEU A 565 20.62 -1.70 29.57
C LEU A 565 20.22 -0.90 28.31
N THR A 566 20.50 0.40 28.27
CA THR A 566 20.35 1.25 27.09
C THR A 566 21.28 0.81 25.96
N LEU A 567 22.53 0.42 26.26
CA LEU A 567 23.43 -0.16 25.25
C LEU A 567 22.86 -1.46 24.71
N ILE A 568 22.33 -2.34 25.56
CA ILE A 568 21.67 -3.57 25.11
C ILE A 568 20.48 -3.23 24.20
N GLY A 569 19.63 -2.28 24.57
CA GLY A 569 18.54 -1.80 23.72
C GLY A 569 19.02 -1.24 22.38
N TRP A 570 20.12 -0.48 22.37
CA TRP A 570 20.73 0.04 21.14
C TRP A 570 21.26 -1.07 20.23
N LEU A 571 21.96 -2.07 20.78
CA LEU A 571 22.44 -3.23 20.01
C LEU A 571 21.27 -3.99 19.38
N LEU A 572 20.21 -4.23 20.16
CA LEU A 572 19.00 -4.89 19.66
C LEU A 572 18.33 -4.06 18.55
N SER A 573 18.26 -2.73 18.68
CA SER A 573 17.62 -1.84 17.69
C SER A 573 18.33 -1.78 16.34
N GLU A 574 19.67 -1.91 16.29
CA GLU A 574 20.42 -1.93 15.03
C GLU A 574 20.39 -3.32 14.37
N ALA A 575 20.24 -4.37 15.15
CA ALA A 575 19.97 -5.72 14.68
C ALA A 575 18.47 -5.89 14.34
N ARG A 576 17.91 -5.03 13.48
CA ARG A 576 16.46 -4.93 13.20
C ARG A 576 15.70 -6.24 12.91
N PRO A 577 16.23 -7.25 12.19
CA PRO A 577 15.53 -8.54 12.05
C PRO A 577 15.43 -9.36 13.35
N LEU A 578 16.14 -8.95 14.42
CA LEU A 578 16.19 -9.60 15.74
C LEU A 578 15.54 -8.76 16.84
N ALA A 579 15.31 -7.47 16.60
CA ALA A 579 14.59 -6.58 17.51
C ALA A 579 13.14 -7.02 17.73
N ARG A 580 12.55 -7.67 16.71
CA ARG A 580 11.19 -8.23 16.71
C ARG A 580 11.26 -9.74 16.62
N ILE A 581 11.14 -10.42 17.75
CA ILE A 581 10.87 -11.86 17.78
C ILE A 581 9.34 -12.00 17.77
N GLU A 582 8.74 -12.58 16.73
CA GLU A 582 7.30 -12.97 16.73
C GLU A 582 6.32 -11.88 17.24
N GLY A 583 6.63 -10.58 17.02
CA GLY A 583 5.80 -9.45 17.48
C GLY A 583 6.24 -8.75 18.79
N PHE A 584 7.34 -9.18 19.43
CA PHE A 584 7.89 -8.57 20.64
C PHE A 584 9.01 -7.55 20.34
N ASP A 585 8.90 -6.29 20.81
CA ASP A 585 9.95 -5.27 20.68
C ASP A 585 10.86 -5.20 21.91
N LEU A 586 11.87 -6.08 21.95
CA LEU A 586 12.80 -6.18 23.07
C LEU A 586 13.69 -4.93 23.23
N ALA A 587 13.92 -4.19 22.14
CA ALA A 587 14.74 -2.98 22.16
C ALA A 587 14.01 -1.85 22.88
N GLN A 588 12.75 -1.60 22.51
CA GLN A 588 11.92 -0.60 23.16
C GLN A 588 11.68 -0.93 24.64
N GLY A 589 11.42 -2.21 24.95
CA GLY A 589 11.33 -2.69 26.33
C GLY A 589 12.58 -2.40 27.15
N ALA A 590 13.77 -2.60 26.58
CA ALA A 590 15.04 -2.32 27.25
C ALA A 590 15.25 -0.82 27.52
N PHE A 591 14.88 0.06 26.58
CA PHE A 591 15.00 1.52 26.77
C PHE A 591 14.10 2.04 27.89
N GLU A 592 12.82 1.64 27.90
CA GLU A 592 11.87 2.07 28.94
C GLU A 592 12.25 1.51 30.31
N ALA A 593 12.63 0.23 30.37
CA ALA A 593 13.14 -0.38 31.60
C ALA A 593 14.40 0.32 32.11
N ALA A 594 15.29 0.79 31.22
CA ALA A 594 16.47 1.57 31.59
C ALA A 594 16.07 2.94 32.18
N ALA A 595 15.09 3.63 31.60
CA ALA A 595 14.58 4.91 32.11
C ALA A 595 13.95 4.76 33.51
N VAL A 596 13.11 3.74 33.71
CA VAL A 596 12.51 3.42 35.02
C VAL A 596 13.59 3.05 36.03
N TRP A 597 14.54 2.18 35.64
CA TRP A 597 15.64 1.79 36.51
C TRP A 597 16.50 3.00 36.90
N PHE A 598 16.82 3.89 35.96
CA PHE A 598 17.57 5.11 36.25
C PHE A 598 16.87 5.97 37.28
N THR A 599 15.58 6.25 37.06
CA THR A 599 14.77 7.10 37.94
C THR A 599 14.73 6.53 39.36
N LEU A 600 14.41 5.25 39.51
CA LEU A 600 14.31 4.61 40.83
C LEU A 600 15.67 4.43 41.50
N ASN A 601 16.71 4.09 40.73
CA ASN A 601 18.07 3.95 41.26
C ASN A 601 18.63 5.30 41.68
N LEU A 602 18.34 6.38 40.95
CA LEU A 602 18.70 7.74 41.33
C LEU A 602 18.10 8.06 42.71
N VAL A 603 16.78 7.95 42.85
CA VAL A 603 16.07 8.15 44.12
C VAL A 603 16.68 7.32 45.24
N ARG A 604 16.93 6.02 44.99
CA ARG A 604 17.57 5.10 45.94
C ARG A 604 18.97 5.56 46.35
N ARG A 605 19.77 6.12 45.44
CA ARG A 605 21.16 6.56 45.72
C ARG A 605 21.19 7.82 46.55
N PHE A 606 20.27 8.75 46.29
CA PHE A 606 20.10 9.97 47.07
C PHE A 606 19.71 9.69 48.53
N VAL A 607 18.82 8.71 48.73
CA VAL A 607 18.26 8.34 50.04
C VAL A 607 19.05 7.22 50.74
N ARG A 608 20.18 6.79 50.18
CA ARG A 608 21.06 5.81 50.81
C ARG A 608 21.55 6.33 52.18
N PRO A 609 21.71 5.46 53.20
CA PRO A 609 22.41 5.84 54.42
C PRO A 609 23.81 6.40 54.12
N GLY A 610 24.12 7.59 54.66
CA GLY A 610 25.33 8.36 54.36
C GLY A 610 25.35 9.02 52.97
N GLY A 611 24.20 9.09 52.29
CA GLY A 611 24.01 9.72 50.99
C GLY A 611 23.72 11.22 51.07
N VAL A 612 23.45 11.83 49.91
CA VAL A 612 23.29 13.29 49.77
C VAL A 612 22.12 13.81 50.63
N CYS A 613 21.00 13.10 50.68
CA CYS A 613 19.84 13.51 51.49
C CYS A 613 20.13 13.54 53.00
N GLU A 614 20.93 12.60 53.50
CA GLU A 614 21.28 12.52 54.92
C GLU A 614 22.36 13.55 55.28
N VAL A 615 23.42 13.64 54.48
CA VAL A 615 24.62 14.41 54.82
C VAL A 615 24.49 15.88 54.44
N HIS A 616 24.00 16.18 53.23
CA HIS A 616 23.90 17.56 52.74
C HIS A 616 22.54 18.19 53.08
N PHE A 617 21.45 17.44 52.96
CA PHE A 617 20.10 17.95 53.23
C PHE A 617 19.59 17.68 54.65
N ARG A 618 20.37 16.95 55.48
CA ARG A 618 20.07 16.65 56.89
C ARG A 618 18.69 16.00 57.10
N TRP A 619 18.25 15.17 56.15
CA TRP A 619 17.02 14.40 56.29
C TRP A 619 17.19 13.32 57.37
N SER A 620 16.09 12.99 58.07
CA SER A 620 16.13 12.02 59.16
C SER A 620 16.47 10.62 58.68
N SER A 621 17.57 10.05 59.18
CA SER A 621 18.00 8.68 58.85
C SER A 621 16.93 7.62 59.17
N ALA A 622 16.05 7.90 60.15
CA ALA A 622 14.92 7.04 60.50
C ALA A 622 13.84 6.99 59.40
N ALA A 623 13.68 8.07 58.63
CA ALA A 623 12.77 8.14 57.48
C ALA A 623 13.41 7.60 56.19
N LEU A 624 14.72 7.79 56.02
CA LEU A 624 15.47 7.35 54.83
C LEU A 624 15.62 5.83 54.73
N LYS A 625 15.88 5.13 55.85
CA LYS A 625 16.08 3.67 55.85
C LYS A 625 14.88 2.88 55.29
N PRO A 626 13.63 3.11 55.74
CA PRO A 626 12.45 2.47 55.16
C PRO A 626 12.25 2.83 53.69
N PHE A 627 12.42 4.11 53.32
CA PHE A 627 12.27 4.55 51.95
C PHE A 627 13.28 3.84 51.03
N TYR A 628 14.56 3.81 51.41
CA TYR A 628 15.60 3.05 50.72
C TYR A 628 15.23 1.56 50.57
N ARG A 629 14.73 0.91 51.62
CA ARG A 629 14.31 -0.49 51.56
C ARG A 629 13.14 -0.67 50.58
N HIS A 630 12.13 0.19 50.64
CA HIS A 630 10.94 0.04 49.81
C HIS A 630 11.17 0.39 48.33
N THR A 631 12.06 1.33 48.03
CA THR A 631 12.50 1.56 46.65
C THR A 631 13.25 0.34 46.08
N HIS A 632 13.83 -0.55 46.92
CA HIS A 632 14.53 -1.73 46.41
C HIS A 632 13.59 -2.73 45.75
N TRP A 633 12.61 -3.22 46.51
CA TRP A 633 11.70 -4.25 46.03
C TRP A 633 10.83 -3.68 44.91
N PHE A 634 10.44 -2.40 45.02
CA PHE A 634 9.68 -1.74 43.97
C PHE A 634 10.46 -1.67 42.67
N MET A 635 11.75 -1.33 42.72
CA MET A 635 12.62 -1.37 41.53
C MET A 635 12.80 -2.79 40.98
N LEU A 636 12.99 -3.80 41.84
CA LEU A 636 13.11 -5.20 41.41
C LEU A 636 11.82 -5.74 40.78
N LEU A 637 10.68 -5.14 41.06
CA LEU A 637 9.38 -5.50 40.49
C LEU A 637 9.02 -4.66 39.26
N ALA A 638 9.12 -3.35 39.35
CA ALA A 638 8.71 -2.41 38.31
C ALA A 638 9.59 -2.50 37.06
N VAL A 639 10.92 -2.66 37.21
CA VAL A 639 11.83 -2.73 36.06
C VAL A 639 11.52 -3.92 35.13
N PRO A 640 11.45 -5.18 35.61
CA PRO A 640 11.11 -6.30 34.73
C PRO A 640 9.66 -6.27 34.23
N LEU A 641 8.71 -5.77 35.03
CA LEU A 641 7.32 -5.64 34.58
C LEU A 641 7.18 -4.60 33.46
N THR A 642 7.86 -3.44 33.56
CA THR A 642 7.88 -2.43 32.49
C THR A 642 8.58 -2.98 31.25
N PHE A 643 9.70 -3.69 31.41
CA PHE A 643 10.37 -4.35 30.30
C PHE A 643 9.41 -5.26 29.54
N LEU A 644 8.74 -6.17 30.24
CA LEU A 644 7.81 -7.12 29.64
C LEU A 644 6.60 -6.43 29.04
N PHE A 645 5.99 -5.47 29.75
CA PHE A 645 4.84 -4.73 29.26
C PHE A 645 5.14 -4.05 27.92
N VAL A 646 6.25 -3.29 27.85
CA VAL A 646 6.63 -2.54 26.65
C VAL A 646 7.15 -3.47 25.56
N ALA A 647 7.84 -4.56 25.91
CA ALA A 647 8.30 -5.53 24.92
C ALA A 647 7.15 -6.28 24.25
N ILE A 648 6.03 -6.48 24.94
CA ILE A 648 4.83 -7.18 24.44
C ILE A 648 3.83 -6.21 23.80
N GLN A 649 3.97 -4.92 24.06
CA GLN A 649 3.14 -3.88 23.47
C GLN A 649 3.42 -3.77 21.96
N SER A 650 2.66 -4.54 21.18
CA SER A 650 2.39 -4.29 19.77
C SER A 650 1.15 -3.38 19.64
N ASP A 651 0.78 -2.98 18.43
CA ASP A 651 -0.29 -2.00 18.15
C ASP A 651 -1.66 -2.31 18.81
N ASP A 652 -1.87 -3.53 19.33
CA ASP A 652 -2.99 -3.92 20.18
C ASP A 652 -2.54 -4.34 21.60
N LEU A 653 -3.28 -3.93 22.63
CA LEU A 653 -3.11 -4.41 24.01
C LEU A 653 -3.60 -5.86 24.13
N THR A 654 -2.70 -6.84 23.97
CA THR A 654 -2.98 -8.26 24.22
C THR A 654 -3.45 -8.48 25.68
N PRO A 655 -4.19 -9.57 25.96
CA PRO A 655 -4.58 -9.92 27.32
C PRO A 655 -3.41 -9.94 28.31
N LEU A 656 -2.24 -10.45 27.90
CA LEU A 656 -1.03 -10.45 28.72
C LEU A 656 -0.48 -9.03 28.95
N ALA A 657 -0.46 -8.18 27.92
CA ALA A 657 -0.03 -6.79 28.06
C ALA A 657 -0.92 -6.01 29.05
N ARG A 658 -2.25 -6.22 29.01
CA ARG A 658 -3.18 -5.62 29.99
C ARG A 658 -2.90 -6.08 31.41
N LEU A 659 -2.69 -7.39 31.62
CA LEU A 659 -2.34 -7.92 32.95
C LEU A 659 -1.01 -7.36 33.48
N LEU A 660 0.00 -7.23 32.62
CA LEU A 660 1.27 -6.63 32.98
C LEU A 660 1.13 -5.15 33.32
N PHE A 661 0.33 -4.40 32.55
CA PHE A 661 -0.01 -3.01 32.85
C PHE A 661 -0.67 -2.88 34.22
N VAL A 662 -1.71 -3.68 34.48
CA VAL A 662 -2.40 -3.72 35.78
C VAL A 662 -1.41 -4.06 36.90
N ALA A 663 -0.51 -5.03 36.69
CA ALA A 663 0.52 -5.38 37.68
C ALA A 663 1.50 -4.22 37.96
N VAL A 664 1.96 -3.50 36.92
CA VAL A 664 2.81 -2.31 37.07
C VAL A 664 2.06 -1.26 37.91
N VAL A 665 0.84 -0.92 37.52
CA VAL A 665 0.06 0.15 38.15
C VAL A 665 -0.30 -0.20 39.61
N LEU A 666 -0.68 -1.45 39.90
CA LEU A 666 -0.92 -1.91 41.26
C LEU A 666 0.36 -1.92 42.10
N SER A 667 1.53 -2.20 41.50
CA SER A 667 2.81 -2.10 42.22
C SER A 667 3.10 -0.66 42.69
N PHE A 668 2.73 0.35 41.88
CA PHE A 668 2.77 1.76 42.28
C PHE A 668 1.79 2.04 43.43
N ALA A 669 0.56 1.50 43.37
CA ALA A 669 -0.42 1.64 44.44
C ALA A 669 0.14 1.12 45.78
N VAL A 670 0.73 -0.08 45.78
CA VAL A 670 1.34 -0.69 46.96
C VAL A 670 2.54 0.12 47.45
N PHE A 671 3.40 0.58 46.54
CA PHE A 671 4.55 1.42 46.89
C PHE A 671 4.12 2.72 47.57
N PHE A 672 3.14 3.44 47.00
CA PHE A 672 2.58 4.65 47.59
C PHE A 672 1.88 4.38 48.91
N ALA A 673 1.10 3.29 49.02
CA ALA A 673 0.42 2.93 50.25
C ALA A 673 1.38 2.70 51.42
N ILE A 674 2.58 2.16 51.15
CA ILE A 674 3.62 1.92 52.15
C ILE A 674 4.40 3.19 52.48
N VAL A 675 4.89 3.89 51.46
CA VAL A 675 5.79 5.04 51.60
C VAL A 675 5.07 6.29 52.10
N LEU A 676 3.87 6.55 51.58
CA LEU A 676 3.08 7.74 51.89
C LEU A 676 2.13 7.52 53.07
N ARG A 677 2.24 6.41 53.80
CA ARG A 677 1.40 6.16 54.98
C ARG A 677 1.60 7.30 56.01
N PRO A 678 0.55 8.05 56.40
CA PRO A 678 0.70 9.19 57.31
C PRO A 678 1.26 8.81 58.69
N ALA A 679 0.88 7.64 59.21
CA ALA A 679 1.43 7.08 60.45
C ALA A 679 2.76 6.31 60.26
N GLY A 680 3.24 6.19 59.02
CA GLY A 680 4.41 5.41 58.63
C GLY A 680 5.74 6.09 58.97
N PRO A 681 6.84 5.33 58.98
CA PRO A 681 8.14 5.83 59.45
C PRO A 681 8.77 6.90 58.54
N VAL A 682 8.36 6.98 57.27
CA VAL A 682 8.86 7.97 56.30
C VAL A 682 8.25 9.36 56.56
N LEU A 683 6.92 9.46 56.65
CA LEU A 683 6.22 10.74 56.79
C LEU A 683 5.99 11.19 58.23
N ARG A 684 6.07 10.30 59.22
CA ARG A 684 5.84 10.64 60.63
C ARG A 684 6.67 11.84 61.09
N GLY A 685 7.95 11.89 60.74
CA GLY A 685 8.83 13.01 61.11
C GLY A 685 8.46 14.33 60.42
N VAL A 686 8.02 14.27 59.16
CA VAL A 686 7.60 15.45 58.39
C VAL A 686 6.27 15.99 58.88
N LEU A 687 5.30 15.11 59.16
CA LEU A 687 3.99 15.46 59.69
C LEU A 687 4.06 15.98 61.12
N GLN A 688 4.94 15.42 61.95
CA GLN A 688 5.18 15.93 63.31
C GLN A 688 5.77 17.34 63.33
N ARG A 689 6.68 17.66 62.38
CA ARG A 689 7.27 19.00 62.23
C ARG A 689 6.28 20.03 61.69
N ASN A 690 5.33 19.62 60.86
CA ASN A 690 4.32 20.49 60.25
C ASN A 690 2.92 20.32 60.86
N ARG A 691 2.84 19.96 62.14
CA ARG A 691 1.56 19.75 62.83
C ARG A 691 0.66 20.98 62.71
N GLY A 692 -0.59 20.75 62.31
CA GLY A 692 -1.60 21.81 62.14
C GLY A 692 -1.58 22.55 60.80
N GLY A 693 -0.57 22.34 59.95
CA GLY A 693 -0.52 22.87 58.57
C GLY A 693 -1.36 22.07 57.57
N TRP A 694 -1.51 22.58 56.35
CA TRP A 694 -2.31 21.95 55.28
C TRP A 694 -1.89 20.51 54.97
N LEU A 695 -0.58 20.22 55.00
CA LEU A 695 -0.03 18.90 54.69
C LEU A 695 -0.44 17.83 55.73
N ASP A 696 -0.63 18.20 57.00
CA ASP A 696 -1.12 17.32 58.06
C ASP A 696 -2.66 17.24 58.07
N ARG A 697 -3.36 18.35 57.83
CA ARG A 697 -4.84 18.38 57.76
C ARG A 697 -5.39 17.55 56.61
N LEU A 698 -4.76 17.64 55.42
CA LEU A 698 -5.18 16.93 54.22
C LEU A 698 -4.59 15.52 54.10
N ARG A 699 -4.02 14.96 55.19
CA ARG A 699 -3.27 13.70 55.14
C ARG A 699 -4.02 12.51 54.59
N PHE A 700 -5.33 12.44 54.80
CA PHE A 700 -6.15 11.36 54.26
C PHE A 700 -6.56 11.62 52.81
N VAL A 701 -6.63 12.89 52.38
CA VAL A 701 -6.98 13.27 51.01
C VAL A 701 -5.85 12.95 50.05
N TRP A 702 -4.64 13.48 50.30
CA TRP A 702 -3.51 13.19 49.40
C TRP A 702 -3.05 11.73 49.48
N TYR A 703 -3.21 11.06 50.63
CA TYR A 703 -2.93 9.62 50.74
C TYR A 703 -3.95 8.81 49.95
N GLY A 704 -5.24 9.13 50.10
CA GLY A 704 -6.32 8.49 49.34
C GLY A 704 -6.11 8.68 47.84
N LEU A 705 -5.84 9.90 47.37
CA LEU A 705 -5.58 10.18 45.96
C LEU A 705 -4.35 9.42 45.43
N ALA A 706 -3.25 9.40 46.17
CA ALA A 706 -2.03 8.72 45.73
C ALA A 706 -2.20 7.18 45.59
N VAL A 707 -3.06 6.57 46.42
CA VAL A 707 -3.34 5.13 46.36
C VAL A 707 -4.49 4.80 45.40
N LEU A 708 -5.55 5.61 45.37
CA LEU A 708 -6.72 5.39 44.52
C LEU A 708 -6.44 5.68 43.04
N TYR A 709 -5.59 6.65 42.72
CA TYR A 709 -5.31 6.99 41.33
C TYR A 709 -4.77 5.79 40.53
N PRO A 710 -3.72 5.07 40.98
CA PRO A 710 -3.31 3.85 40.29
C PRO A 710 -4.40 2.77 40.27
N VAL A 711 -5.19 2.61 41.35
CA VAL A 711 -6.26 1.59 41.39
C VAL A 711 -7.36 1.88 40.36
N VAL A 712 -7.74 3.15 40.18
CA VAL A 712 -8.72 3.57 39.17
C VAL A 712 -8.14 3.36 37.76
N VAL A 713 -6.88 3.73 37.53
CA VAL A 713 -6.21 3.48 36.23
C VAL A 713 -6.14 1.99 35.91
N ALA A 714 -5.90 1.14 36.91
CA ALA A 714 -5.92 -0.31 36.75
C ALA A 714 -7.32 -0.86 36.47
N GLY A 715 -8.39 -0.24 36.97
CA GLY A 715 -9.77 -0.62 36.67
C GLY A 715 -10.30 -0.12 35.31
N LEU A 716 -9.61 0.83 34.69
CA LEU A 716 -9.92 1.34 33.35
C LEU A 716 -9.19 0.57 32.22
N ALA A 717 -8.19 -0.22 32.57
CA ALA A 717 -7.46 -1.11 31.67
C ALA A 717 -8.10 -2.49 31.61
#